data_AF-A0A353J8C9-F1
#
_entry.id   AF-A0A353J8C9-F1
#
_cell.length_a   1.000
_cell.length_b   1.000
_cell.length_c   1.000
_cell.angle_alpha   90.00
_cell.angle_beta   90.00
_cell.angle_gamma   90.00
#
_symmetry.space_group_name_H-M   'P 1'
#
loop_
_entity.id
_entity.type
_entity.pdbx_description
1 polymer ?
#
loop_
_entity_poly.entity_id
_entity_poly.type
_entity_poly.pdbx_seq_one_letter_code
_entity_poly.pdbx_strand_id
1 'polypeptide(L)'
;MNAIKKARLLGLIILSSIVVSASIVNKPYQSNATYEVTQDINEYYSSISETATGDTLLSQLRSLNSIKRKSTVGYGSMGKSASGKFKYTDYDPNTVQYDENGQPYGTKILSFYSSNSCTSFNREHVWPNSHGGNVVENDIHMPRPTIPAENGSRGNSFYVEGMKHNSNGWDPAMESFGVENYRGDSARIVFYCVIANNKLSLLDQNYHATSRDNNDYMMGKLSDLLKWNLKYPVLQREYNRNNGAEYLQGNRNPFIDHPEYACKIWGNTNDTTRQICKSSLVKLEGLNVNSSSIELTYGSSYKLSVTPIPSDASSSVTYKSSDTSIATVTSDGLITAKEKEGSTTIVITSQYDPNISTTVNVRVNKPANVAMTSISSNDISLTMNDTKQVVTNILPANVYPKPILSYEVTNKEIASVSNDGIIKGLKEGKTTLKITAKQDSLIKECQINIEVNKAVDMTDTINNSFFGNYGTDVEYTTKNNLHLKATNVGNYSNSIQFKKSSGVLYSAEQVNLKKISITNNTSLTVYGGSSVGEQKTEINGENGVYDLTGYKTFVIKNNTGSVQKTSQISITYSFGAGSEEEIDKISLNLNSVSLTVGDEILLKAEANKEVTWSSSNPNVASVNFGTVKALNEGKATITAKAGNATATCTITVEKKVEQKALISLTYEGKLTKTEYKVGETVSLDGLKFIASYSDNTNEDVTNKVTVNKTTLSLDDKSISVSYKYEGITKTLDFDITVINNGSEPVPPSDDNKDNTGCKGNIATTSIILSIVSLVGIILLVSKKKFAK
;
A
#
# COMPACT_ATOMS: atom_id res chain seq x y z
N MET A 1 43.59 -32.79 15.83
CA MET A 1 42.40 -33.65 16.01
C MET A 1 42.00 -33.64 17.48
N ASN A 2 40.74 -33.55 17.89
CA ASN A 2 39.51 -33.14 17.18
C ASN A 2 38.68 -32.32 18.20
N ALA A 3 38.40 -31.05 17.95
CA ALA A 3 37.31 -30.61 17.07
C ALA A 3 35.93 -31.08 17.56
N ILE A 4 35.30 -30.26 18.44
CA ILE A 4 33.85 -30.11 18.71
C ILE A 4 33.71 -29.05 19.84
N LYS A 5 32.66 -28.21 19.81
CA LYS A 5 32.32 -27.10 20.76
C LYS A 5 32.98 -25.70 20.60
N LYS A 6 33.38 -25.30 19.39
CA LYS A 6 33.31 -23.89 18.95
C LYS A 6 32.90 -23.79 17.46
N ALA A 7 31.61 -23.97 17.19
CA ALA A 7 31.00 -23.71 15.88
C ALA A 7 29.49 -23.43 16.05
N ARG A 8 28.94 -22.57 15.17
CA ARG A 8 27.53 -22.07 15.12
C ARG A 8 27.16 -20.88 16.03
N LEU A 9 27.82 -19.75 15.80
CA LEU A 9 27.18 -18.42 15.88
C LEU A 9 27.80 -17.47 14.84
N LEU A 10 27.68 -17.83 13.56
CA LEU A 10 28.03 -16.97 12.42
C LEU A 10 27.38 -17.54 11.17
N GLY A 11 26.61 -16.70 10.46
CA GLY A 11 25.91 -17.08 9.22
C GLY A 11 24.42 -16.71 9.19
N LEU A 12 24.11 -15.41 9.17
CA LEU A 12 22.99 -14.84 8.40
C LEU A 12 23.14 -13.30 8.33
N ILE A 13 23.84 -12.80 7.32
CA ILE A 13 23.78 -11.40 6.86
C ILE A 13 23.74 -11.45 5.32
N ILE A 14 23.12 -10.46 4.70
CA ILE A 14 22.97 -10.23 3.25
C ILE A 14 21.86 -11.08 2.57
N LEU A 15 20.62 -10.56 2.60
CA LEU A 15 19.86 -10.19 1.39
C LEU A 15 18.48 -9.62 1.76
N SER A 16 18.35 -8.29 1.78
CA SER A 16 17.07 -7.59 1.73
C SER A 16 17.25 -6.25 1.02
N SER A 17 17.58 -6.33 -0.27
CA SER A 17 17.70 -5.17 -1.14
C SER A 17 16.32 -4.55 -1.39
N ILE A 18 16.18 -3.27 -1.04
CA ILE A 18 15.53 -2.23 -1.84
C ILE A 18 14.34 -2.70 -2.70
N VAL A 19 13.11 -2.47 -2.22
CA VAL A 19 11.96 -2.27 -3.10
C VAL A 19 11.84 -0.78 -3.35
N VAL A 20 12.25 -0.31 -4.54
CA VAL A 20 11.90 1.04 -5.00
C VAL A 20 10.41 1.04 -5.34
N SER A 21 9.58 1.60 -4.47
CA SER A 21 8.20 1.92 -4.80
C SER A 21 8.18 3.11 -5.75
N ALA A 22 8.21 2.83 -7.05
CA ALA A 22 7.93 3.82 -8.08
C ALA A 22 6.48 4.30 -7.94
N SER A 23 6.30 5.46 -7.31
CA SER A 23 5.00 6.12 -7.13
C SER A 23 4.49 6.68 -8.47
N ILE A 24 3.96 5.79 -9.32
CA ILE A 24 3.06 6.21 -10.40
C ILE A 24 1.73 6.63 -9.76
N VAL A 25 1.26 7.82 -10.13
CA VAL A 25 0.07 8.46 -9.54
C VAL A 25 -1.21 7.69 -9.90
N ASN A 26 -1.59 6.74 -9.05
CA ASN A 26 -2.96 6.23 -9.01
C ASN A 26 -3.79 7.19 -8.13
N LYS A 27 -4.60 8.03 -8.78
CA LYS A 27 -5.63 8.82 -8.09
C LYS A 27 -6.57 7.88 -7.34
N PRO A 28 -6.92 8.14 -6.07
CA PRO A 28 -7.91 7.33 -5.35
C PRO A 28 -9.29 7.51 -6.01
N TYR A 29 -9.81 6.46 -6.63
CA TYR A 29 -11.13 6.47 -7.23
C TYR A 29 -12.22 6.44 -6.14
N GLN A 30 -13.21 7.32 -6.28
CA GLN A 30 -14.36 7.44 -5.40
C GLN A 30 -15.40 6.35 -5.76
N SER A 31 -15.57 5.34 -4.90
CA SER A 31 -16.51 4.25 -5.13
C SER A 31 -17.92 4.54 -4.58
N ASN A 32 -18.68 5.39 -5.27
CA ASN A 32 -20.13 5.48 -5.08
C ASN A 32 -20.85 4.51 -6.02
N ALA A 33 -20.74 3.21 -5.72
CA ALA A 33 -21.54 2.15 -6.33
C ALA A 33 -21.73 1.01 -5.32
N THR A 34 -22.90 0.96 -4.67
CA THR A 34 -23.38 -0.24 -3.99
C THR A 34 -23.88 -1.20 -5.06
N TYR A 35 -23.15 -2.29 -5.28
CA TYR A 35 -23.54 -3.33 -6.24
C TYR A 35 -24.58 -4.26 -5.62
N GLU A 36 -25.74 -4.38 -6.26
CA GLU A 36 -26.69 -5.45 -5.94
C GLU A 36 -26.17 -6.78 -6.51
N VAL A 37 -26.00 -7.77 -5.63
CA VAL A 37 -25.78 -9.16 -6.04
C VAL A 37 -27.16 -9.77 -6.25
N THR A 38 -27.46 -10.22 -7.47
CA THR A 38 -28.81 -10.67 -7.88
C THR A 38 -29.17 -12.10 -7.47
N GLN A 39 -28.33 -12.77 -6.67
CA GLN A 39 -28.63 -14.00 -5.95
C GLN A 39 -27.98 -13.94 -4.56
N ASP A 40 -28.72 -14.31 -3.51
CA ASP A 40 -28.13 -14.47 -2.17
C ASP A 40 -27.11 -15.62 -2.21
N ILE A 41 -25.89 -15.34 -1.76
CA ILE A 41 -24.79 -16.31 -1.73
C ILE A 41 -25.13 -17.49 -0.82
N ASN A 42 -25.91 -17.25 0.24
CA ASN A 42 -26.40 -18.30 1.13
C ASN A 42 -27.41 -19.23 0.41
N GLU A 43 -28.25 -18.67 -0.46
CA GLU A 43 -29.15 -19.46 -1.31
C GLU A 43 -28.34 -20.31 -2.31
N TYR A 44 -27.29 -19.75 -2.90
CA TYR A 44 -26.42 -20.48 -3.83
C TYR A 44 -25.80 -21.73 -3.19
N TYR A 45 -25.31 -21.62 -1.95
CA TYR A 45 -24.65 -22.70 -1.20
C TYR A 45 -25.59 -23.51 -0.28
N SER A 46 -26.90 -23.28 -0.33
CA SER A 46 -27.91 -23.92 0.56
C SER A 46 -27.95 -25.45 0.57
N SER A 47 -27.37 -26.13 -0.43
CA SER A 47 -27.24 -27.60 -0.46
C SER A 47 -25.96 -28.15 0.19
N ILE A 48 -25.05 -27.27 0.62
CA ILE A 48 -23.81 -27.63 1.33
C ILE A 48 -24.11 -27.70 2.83
N SER A 49 -23.69 -28.79 3.48
CA SER A 49 -23.89 -28.94 4.92
C SER A 49 -22.80 -28.18 5.69
N GLU A 50 -23.20 -27.33 6.63
CA GLU A 50 -22.28 -26.52 7.46
C GLU A 50 -21.20 -27.37 8.17
N THR A 51 -21.55 -28.59 8.55
CA THR A 51 -20.70 -29.55 9.28
C THR A 51 -19.92 -30.50 8.35
N ALA A 52 -20.13 -30.45 7.04
CA ALA A 52 -19.37 -31.27 6.10
C ALA A 52 -17.89 -30.87 6.09
N THR A 53 -17.04 -31.89 6.04
CA THR A 53 -15.57 -31.77 5.94
C THR A 53 -15.03 -32.88 5.02
N GLY A 54 -13.75 -32.80 4.65
CA GLY A 54 -13.07 -33.83 3.86
C GLY A 54 -13.78 -34.17 2.53
N ASP A 55 -13.79 -35.45 2.19
CA ASP A 55 -14.39 -35.98 0.96
C ASP A 55 -15.90 -35.73 0.86
N THR A 56 -16.61 -35.59 1.98
CA THR A 56 -18.05 -35.26 2.01
C THR A 56 -18.27 -33.84 1.48
N LEU A 57 -17.54 -32.86 2.00
CA LEU A 57 -17.64 -31.47 1.53
C LEU A 57 -17.16 -31.33 0.08
N LEU A 58 -16.04 -31.99 -0.26
CA LEU A 58 -15.52 -32.06 -1.63
C LEU A 58 -16.57 -32.61 -2.62
N SER A 59 -17.29 -33.66 -2.23
CA SER A 59 -18.34 -34.27 -3.06
C SER A 59 -19.57 -33.36 -3.18
N GLN A 60 -20.02 -32.74 -2.10
CA GLN A 60 -21.12 -31.77 -2.13
C GLN A 60 -20.82 -30.57 -3.03
N LEU A 61 -19.60 -30.00 -2.94
CA LEU A 61 -19.17 -28.89 -3.79
C LEU A 61 -19.03 -29.30 -5.26
N ARG A 62 -18.53 -30.52 -5.55
CA ARG A 62 -18.52 -31.09 -6.91
C ARG A 62 -19.93 -31.21 -7.49
N SER A 63 -20.88 -31.74 -6.72
CA SER A 63 -22.29 -31.84 -7.12
C SER A 63 -22.91 -30.46 -7.36
N LEU A 64 -22.75 -29.50 -6.42
CA LEU A 64 -23.26 -28.14 -6.57
C LEU A 64 -22.71 -27.45 -7.82
N ASN A 65 -21.38 -27.49 -8.01
CA ASN A 65 -20.71 -26.92 -9.17
C ASN A 65 -21.21 -27.57 -10.48
N SER A 66 -21.44 -28.88 -10.51
CA SER A 66 -22.00 -29.58 -11.67
C SER A 66 -23.48 -29.26 -11.94
N ILE A 67 -24.28 -28.98 -10.90
CA ILE A 67 -25.70 -28.62 -11.03
C ILE A 67 -25.87 -27.16 -11.48
N LYS A 68 -25.05 -26.26 -10.95
CA LYS A 68 -25.11 -24.82 -11.25
C LYS A 68 -24.50 -24.47 -12.61
N ARG A 69 -23.53 -25.26 -13.10
CA ARG A 69 -22.88 -25.05 -14.40
C ARG A 69 -23.83 -25.37 -15.56
N LYS A 70 -24.39 -24.34 -16.18
CA LYS A 70 -25.30 -24.42 -17.34
C LYS A 70 -24.56 -24.67 -18.65
N SER A 71 -23.31 -24.21 -18.76
CA SER A 71 -22.48 -24.32 -19.95
C SER A 71 -21.00 -24.21 -19.58
N THR A 72 -20.10 -24.31 -20.56
CA THR A 72 -18.72 -23.83 -20.42
C THR A 72 -18.49 -22.72 -21.44
N VAL A 73 -17.67 -21.73 -21.10
CA VAL A 73 -17.38 -20.60 -22.01
C VAL A 73 -16.64 -21.05 -23.27
N GLY A 74 -15.82 -22.09 -23.15
CA GLY A 74 -15.01 -22.62 -24.25
C GLY A 74 -13.71 -21.85 -24.44
N TYR A 75 -12.61 -22.56 -24.59
CA TYR A 75 -11.25 -22.00 -24.66
C TYR A 75 -11.08 -20.95 -25.79
N GLY A 76 -11.75 -21.17 -26.94
CA GLY A 76 -11.76 -20.23 -28.07
C GLY A 76 -12.44 -18.90 -27.77
N SER A 77 -13.46 -18.87 -26.91
CA SER A 77 -14.22 -17.68 -26.52
C SER A 77 -13.47 -16.78 -25.52
N MET A 78 -12.37 -17.27 -24.94
CA MET A 78 -11.52 -16.55 -23.98
C MET A 78 -10.42 -15.76 -24.72
N GLY A 79 -10.79 -14.93 -25.70
CA GLY A 79 -9.87 -14.25 -26.62
C GLY A 79 -10.07 -12.74 -26.72
N LYS A 80 -9.23 -12.07 -27.51
CA LYS A 80 -9.23 -10.61 -27.73
C LYS A 80 -10.31 -10.11 -28.70
N SER A 81 -11.20 -10.98 -29.19
CA SER A 81 -12.32 -10.58 -30.05
C SER A 81 -13.33 -9.73 -29.26
N ALA A 82 -14.19 -8.97 -29.95
CA ALA A 82 -15.30 -8.24 -29.30
C ALA A 82 -16.29 -9.19 -28.57
N SER A 83 -16.35 -10.45 -29.03
CA SER A 83 -17.07 -11.57 -28.40
C SER A 83 -16.34 -12.22 -27.21
N GLY A 84 -15.08 -11.84 -26.98
CA GLY A 84 -14.21 -12.39 -25.94
C GLY A 84 -14.80 -12.23 -24.54
N LYS A 85 -14.73 -13.30 -23.73
CA LYS A 85 -15.44 -13.36 -22.45
C LYS A 85 -14.64 -12.86 -21.23
N PHE A 86 -13.31 -12.75 -21.32
CA PHE A 86 -12.50 -12.15 -20.26
C PHE A 86 -12.87 -10.69 -19.92
N LYS A 87 -13.56 -9.98 -20.82
CA LYS A 87 -14.12 -8.64 -20.54
C LYS A 87 -15.09 -8.61 -19.35
N TYR A 88 -15.68 -9.74 -18.95
CA TYR A 88 -16.58 -9.87 -17.80
C TYR A 88 -15.86 -10.30 -16.51
N THR A 89 -14.63 -10.82 -16.59
CA THR A 89 -13.96 -11.53 -15.48
C THR A 89 -12.57 -11.01 -15.11
N ASP A 90 -11.91 -10.28 -16.01
CA ASP A 90 -10.50 -9.89 -15.90
C ASP A 90 -10.28 -8.43 -16.37
N TYR A 91 -11.31 -7.59 -16.24
CA TYR A 91 -11.33 -6.25 -16.78
C TYR A 91 -10.65 -5.19 -15.91
N ASP A 92 -10.19 -4.11 -16.54
CA ASP A 92 -9.77 -2.88 -15.84
C ASP A 92 -10.99 -2.17 -15.25
N PRO A 93 -11.12 -2.03 -13.91
CA PRO A 93 -12.27 -1.40 -13.27
C PRO A 93 -12.44 0.07 -13.64
N ASN A 94 -11.41 0.73 -14.19
CA ASN A 94 -11.52 2.10 -14.71
C ASN A 94 -12.19 2.18 -16.10
N THR A 95 -12.60 1.04 -16.67
CA THR A 95 -13.10 0.94 -18.05
C THR A 95 -14.47 0.28 -18.18
N VAL A 96 -15.20 0.21 -17.06
CA VAL A 96 -16.49 -0.49 -16.92
C VAL A 96 -17.57 0.14 -17.80
N GLN A 97 -18.32 -0.74 -18.45
CA GLN A 97 -19.57 -0.55 -19.17
C GLN A 97 -20.54 -1.65 -18.69
N TYR A 98 -21.80 -1.57 -19.12
CA TYR A 98 -22.83 -2.55 -18.80
C TYR A 98 -23.43 -3.08 -20.10
N ASP A 99 -23.74 -4.39 -20.14
CA ASP A 99 -24.49 -4.97 -21.26
C ASP A 99 -26.01 -4.81 -21.09
N GLU A 100 -26.78 -5.33 -22.04
CA GLU A 100 -28.25 -5.23 -22.07
C GLU A 100 -28.96 -5.84 -20.85
N ASN A 101 -28.29 -6.74 -20.13
CA ASN A 101 -28.80 -7.37 -18.90
C ASN A 101 -28.31 -6.64 -17.64
N GLY A 102 -27.61 -5.52 -17.78
CA GLY A 102 -27.00 -4.79 -16.67
C GLY A 102 -25.74 -5.45 -16.11
N GLN A 103 -25.14 -6.45 -16.77
CA GLN A 103 -23.91 -7.06 -16.30
C GLN A 103 -22.70 -6.16 -16.60
N PRO A 104 -21.84 -5.86 -15.60
CA PRO A 104 -20.62 -5.10 -15.84
C PRO A 104 -19.59 -5.89 -16.67
N TYR A 105 -18.99 -5.20 -17.65
CA TYR A 105 -17.81 -5.63 -18.38
C TYR A 105 -16.89 -4.44 -18.63
N GLY A 106 -15.58 -4.64 -18.83
CA GLY A 106 -14.66 -3.54 -19.18
C GLY A 106 -14.15 -3.58 -20.61
N THR A 107 -13.74 -2.42 -21.13
CA THR A 107 -13.17 -2.29 -22.48
C THR A 107 -11.67 -2.60 -22.55
N LYS A 108 -10.98 -2.70 -21.41
CA LYS A 108 -9.62 -3.23 -21.30
C LYS A 108 -9.58 -4.47 -20.39
N ILE A 109 -8.67 -5.39 -20.71
CA ILE A 109 -8.38 -6.61 -19.95
C ILE A 109 -7.00 -6.46 -19.31
N LEU A 110 -6.86 -6.93 -18.07
CA LEU A 110 -5.61 -6.89 -17.31
C LEU A 110 -4.92 -8.26 -17.27
N SER A 111 -3.59 -8.26 -17.33
CA SER A 111 -2.74 -9.45 -17.23
C SER A 111 -2.76 -10.01 -15.81
N PHE A 112 -2.86 -11.33 -15.67
CA PHE A 112 -3.04 -11.94 -14.36
C PHE A 112 -1.93 -11.61 -13.36
N TYR A 113 -0.66 -11.84 -13.70
CA TYR A 113 0.42 -11.77 -12.71
C TYR A 113 1.02 -10.36 -12.53
N SER A 114 0.53 -9.35 -13.25
CA SER A 114 1.03 -7.97 -13.14
C SER A 114 -0.05 -6.88 -13.14
N SER A 115 -1.29 -7.21 -13.47
CA SER A 115 -2.35 -6.24 -13.79
C SER A 115 -1.99 -5.23 -14.90
N ASN A 116 -1.00 -5.53 -15.76
CA ASN A 116 -0.70 -4.72 -16.95
C ASN A 116 -1.80 -4.85 -18.01
N SER A 117 -2.05 -3.79 -18.79
CA SER A 117 -3.05 -3.81 -19.87
C SER A 117 -2.67 -4.78 -21.00
N CYS A 118 -3.50 -5.79 -21.24
CA CYS A 118 -3.29 -6.80 -22.28
C CYS A 118 -3.66 -6.29 -23.69
N THR A 119 -2.69 -5.74 -24.44
CA THR A 119 -2.86 -5.45 -25.88
C THR A 119 -2.67 -6.69 -26.77
N SER A 120 -1.92 -7.68 -26.29
CA SER A 120 -1.85 -9.06 -26.77
C SER A 120 -1.78 -9.98 -25.55
N PHE A 121 -2.45 -11.13 -25.58
CA PHE A 121 -2.46 -12.04 -24.44
C PHE A 121 -2.52 -13.52 -24.84
N ASN A 122 -1.85 -14.33 -24.01
CA ASN A 122 -2.02 -15.76 -23.92
C ASN A 122 -3.14 -16.10 -22.92
N ARG A 123 -3.60 -17.35 -22.97
CA ARG A 123 -4.45 -17.97 -21.94
C ARG A 123 -3.55 -18.79 -21.03
N GLU A 124 -3.19 -18.21 -19.90
CA GLU A 124 -2.47 -18.87 -18.83
C GLU A 124 -3.32 -20.00 -18.27
N HIS A 125 -2.84 -21.23 -18.46
CA HIS A 125 -3.42 -22.42 -17.87
C HIS A 125 -2.94 -22.54 -16.43
N VAL A 126 -3.59 -21.85 -15.48
CA VAL A 126 -3.20 -21.86 -14.06
C VAL A 126 -3.00 -23.30 -13.57
N TRP A 127 -3.83 -24.24 -14.03
CA TRP A 127 -3.47 -25.66 -14.08
C TRP A 127 -2.95 -26.06 -15.47
N PRO A 128 -1.65 -26.39 -15.67
CA PRO A 128 -1.08 -26.63 -17.00
C PRO A 128 -1.67 -27.86 -17.69
N ASN A 129 -1.78 -27.82 -19.03
CA ASN A 129 -2.24 -28.97 -19.81
C ASN A 129 -1.33 -30.21 -19.69
N SER A 130 -0.02 -30.05 -19.46
CA SER A 130 0.89 -31.17 -19.17
C SER A 130 0.70 -31.82 -17.79
N HIS A 131 -0.07 -31.20 -16.90
CA HIS A 131 -0.57 -31.81 -15.67
C HIS A 131 -2.07 -32.16 -15.79
N GLY A 132 -2.56 -32.40 -17.01
CA GLY A 132 -3.95 -32.75 -17.28
C GLY A 132 -4.96 -31.60 -17.19
N GLY A 133 -4.52 -30.33 -17.13
CA GLY A 133 -5.39 -29.15 -17.05
C GLY A 133 -6.40 -28.99 -18.21
N ASN A 134 -6.19 -29.73 -19.30
CA ASN A 134 -7.08 -29.75 -20.46
C ASN A 134 -8.51 -30.23 -20.10
N VAL A 135 -8.68 -30.98 -18.99
CA VAL A 135 -10.01 -31.41 -18.54
C VAL A 135 -10.85 -30.28 -17.92
N VAL A 136 -10.28 -29.08 -17.76
CA VAL A 136 -10.96 -27.85 -17.28
C VAL A 136 -10.67 -26.61 -18.16
N GLU A 137 -10.03 -26.74 -19.33
CA GLU A 137 -9.60 -25.59 -20.17
C GLU A 137 -10.75 -24.75 -20.78
N ASN A 138 -11.98 -25.27 -20.75
CA ASN A 138 -13.17 -24.58 -21.25
C ASN A 138 -13.92 -23.79 -20.17
N ASP A 139 -13.56 -23.95 -18.90
CA ASP A 139 -14.18 -23.33 -17.73
C ASP A 139 -13.52 -21.98 -17.41
N ILE A 140 -14.27 -20.87 -17.43
CA ILE A 140 -13.65 -19.53 -17.33
C ILE A 140 -13.00 -19.24 -15.98
N HIS A 141 -13.18 -20.07 -14.95
CA HIS A 141 -12.45 -19.91 -13.70
C HIS A 141 -10.95 -20.23 -13.85
N MET A 142 -10.57 -21.22 -14.68
CA MET A 142 -9.19 -21.71 -14.77
C MET A 142 -8.29 -20.86 -15.69
N PRO A 143 -8.55 -20.70 -17.00
CA PRO A 143 -7.67 -19.90 -17.85
C PRO A 143 -7.71 -18.43 -17.47
N ARG A 144 -6.54 -17.79 -17.36
CA ARG A 144 -6.40 -16.35 -17.10
C ARG A 144 -5.77 -15.64 -18.29
N PRO A 145 -6.13 -14.38 -18.60
CA PRO A 145 -5.38 -13.59 -19.58
C PRO A 145 -4.00 -13.23 -19.01
N THR A 146 -2.95 -13.46 -19.79
CA THR A 146 -1.57 -13.05 -19.45
C THR A 146 -0.84 -12.49 -20.66
N ILE A 147 0.10 -11.56 -20.45
CA ILE A 147 1.05 -11.21 -21.50
C ILE A 147 2.01 -12.39 -21.79
N PRO A 148 2.52 -12.54 -23.02
CA PRO A 148 3.34 -13.70 -23.39
C PRO A 148 4.58 -13.93 -22.51
N ALA A 149 5.20 -12.86 -21.99
CA ALA A 149 6.36 -12.94 -21.11
C ALA A 149 6.02 -13.59 -19.75
N GLU A 150 4.88 -13.26 -19.15
CA GLU A 150 4.41 -13.85 -17.89
C GLU A 150 4.12 -15.35 -18.06
N ASN A 151 3.35 -15.70 -19.09
CA ASN A 151 3.03 -17.10 -19.42
C ASN A 151 4.30 -17.92 -19.70
N GLY A 152 5.26 -17.36 -20.44
CA GLY A 152 6.54 -18.03 -20.74
C GLY A 152 7.44 -18.20 -19.53
N SER A 153 7.37 -17.26 -18.57
CA SER A 153 8.10 -17.29 -17.30
C SER A 153 7.49 -18.20 -16.23
N ARG A 154 6.30 -18.76 -16.48
CA ARG A 154 5.65 -19.75 -15.59
C ARG A 154 5.78 -21.17 -16.13
N GLY A 155 5.65 -21.34 -17.45
CA GLY A 155 5.75 -22.65 -18.10
C GLY A 155 4.69 -23.63 -17.58
N ASN A 156 5.14 -24.80 -17.10
CA ASN A 156 4.29 -25.82 -16.49
C ASN A 156 4.68 -26.13 -15.03
N SER A 157 5.39 -25.22 -14.36
CA SER A 157 5.95 -25.50 -13.03
C SER A 157 4.88 -25.65 -11.93
N PHE A 158 5.20 -26.51 -10.96
CA PHE A 158 4.40 -26.86 -9.79
C PHE A 158 4.35 -25.71 -8.77
N TYR A 159 3.22 -25.39 -8.16
CA TYR A 159 3.17 -24.30 -7.17
C TYR A 159 3.90 -24.67 -5.87
N VAL A 160 4.96 -23.92 -5.49
CA VAL A 160 5.77 -24.14 -4.28
C VAL A 160 6.33 -22.78 -3.81
N GLU A 161 6.22 -22.46 -2.53
CA GLU A 161 6.70 -21.17 -2.00
C GLU A 161 8.22 -21.03 -2.04
N GLY A 162 8.69 -19.85 -2.46
CA GLY A 162 10.11 -19.50 -2.57
C GLY A 162 10.82 -20.01 -3.83
N MET A 163 10.13 -20.74 -4.73
CA MET A 163 10.73 -21.32 -5.93
C MET A 163 10.60 -20.43 -7.17
N LYS A 164 11.62 -20.46 -8.03
CA LYS A 164 11.64 -19.80 -9.35
C LYS A 164 11.49 -20.83 -10.46
N HIS A 165 11.03 -20.36 -11.63
CA HIS A 165 10.66 -21.17 -12.82
C HIS A 165 11.61 -22.32 -13.23
N ASN A 166 12.90 -22.23 -12.91
CA ASN A 166 13.90 -23.23 -13.30
C ASN A 166 14.16 -24.31 -12.22
N SER A 167 13.35 -24.35 -11.15
CA SER A 167 13.53 -25.24 -9.98
C SER A 167 12.55 -26.42 -9.93
N ASN A 168 11.73 -26.65 -10.97
CA ASN A 168 10.56 -27.54 -10.97
C ASN A 168 9.50 -27.16 -9.92
N GLY A 169 9.50 -25.88 -9.52
CA GLY A 169 8.57 -25.25 -8.60
C GLY A 169 8.44 -23.78 -8.97
N TRP A 170 7.32 -23.15 -8.61
CA TRP A 170 7.02 -21.78 -8.99
C TRP A 170 6.21 -21.06 -7.91
N ASP A 171 6.66 -19.85 -7.59
CA ASP A 171 6.00 -18.91 -6.71
C ASP A 171 5.75 -17.60 -7.47
N PRO A 172 4.49 -17.15 -7.63
CA PRO A 172 4.19 -15.90 -8.33
C PRO A 172 4.88 -14.66 -7.72
N ALA A 173 5.31 -14.72 -6.46
CA ALA A 173 6.01 -13.62 -5.80
C ALA A 173 7.53 -13.56 -6.11
N MET A 174 8.13 -14.64 -6.64
CA MET A 174 9.59 -14.76 -6.79
C MET A 174 10.13 -14.33 -8.17
N GLU A 175 9.24 -14.15 -9.14
CA GLU A 175 9.56 -13.66 -10.48
C GLU A 175 9.47 -12.12 -10.57
N SER A 176 9.87 -11.56 -11.72
CA SER A 176 9.98 -10.12 -12.01
C SER A 176 8.73 -9.26 -11.76
N PHE A 177 7.60 -9.87 -11.41
CA PHE A 177 6.32 -9.22 -11.15
C PHE A 177 6.04 -9.02 -9.65
N GLY A 178 6.75 -9.72 -8.75
CA GLY A 178 6.95 -9.38 -7.33
C GLY A 178 5.72 -9.25 -6.40
N VAL A 179 4.50 -9.41 -6.90
CA VAL A 179 3.27 -9.15 -6.13
C VAL A 179 2.82 -10.41 -5.40
N GLU A 180 3.06 -10.46 -4.10
CA GLU A 180 2.69 -11.61 -3.26
C GLU A 180 1.21 -11.99 -3.33
N ASN A 181 0.31 -11.03 -3.56
CA ASN A 181 -1.14 -11.25 -3.49
C ASN A 181 -1.65 -12.30 -4.49
N TYR A 182 -0.97 -12.53 -5.62
CA TYR A 182 -1.38 -13.55 -6.60
C TYR A 182 -1.21 -14.98 -6.10
N ARG A 183 -0.47 -15.20 -5.01
CA ARG A 183 -0.45 -16.49 -4.28
C ARG A 183 -1.87 -16.91 -3.86
N GLY A 184 -2.69 -15.96 -3.41
CA GLY A 184 -4.09 -16.19 -3.04
C GLY A 184 -4.96 -16.58 -4.24
N ASP A 185 -4.95 -15.76 -5.31
CA ASP A 185 -5.66 -16.04 -6.55
C ASP A 185 -5.30 -17.42 -7.12
N SER A 186 -4.00 -17.74 -7.22
CA SER A 186 -3.52 -19.03 -7.74
C SER A 186 -4.01 -20.20 -6.88
N ALA A 187 -3.95 -20.09 -5.54
CA ALA A 187 -4.45 -21.14 -4.66
C ALA A 187 -5.95 -21.42 -4.86
N ARG A 188 -6.78 -20.37 -4.89
CA ARG A 188 -8.23 -20.50 -5.07
C ARG A 188 -8.62 -21.04 -6.45
N ILE A 189 -7.86 -20.73 -7.50
CA ILE A 189 -8.07 -21.31 -8.84
C ILE A 189 -7.63 -22.79 -8.88
N VAL A 190 -6.51 -23.16 -8.25
CA VAL A 190 -6.03 -24.55 -8.20
C VAL A 190 -6.97 -25.44 -7.39
N PHE A 191 -7.43 -24.98 -6.22
CA PHE A 191 -8.46 -25.69 -5.44
C PHE A 191 -9.75 -25.88 -6.24
N TYR A 192 -10.19 -24.84 -6.96
CA TYR A 192 -11.37 -24.92 -7.82
C TYR A 192 -11.25 -25.97 -8.92
N CYS A 193 -10.07 -26.16 -9.53
CA CYS A 193 -9.89 -27.17 -10.56
C CYS A 193 -10.23 -28.60 -10.06
N VAL A 194 -9.95 -28.89 -8.79
CA VAL A 194 -10.30 -30.16 -8.12
C VAL A 194 -11.81 -30.33 -7.89
N ILE A 195 -12.56 -29.22 -7.81
CA ILE A 195 -14.03 -29.20 -7.80
C ILE A 195 -14.58 -29.34 -9.24
N ALA A 196 -13.94 -28.69 -10.21
CA ALA A 196 -14.37 -28.66 -11.60
C ALA A 196 -14.18 -30.00 -12.34
N ASN A 197 -13.21 -30.83 -11.92
CA ASN A 197 -13.02 -32.18 -12.46
C ASN A 197 -12.45 -33.16 -11.42
N ASN A 198 -13.01 -34.37 -11.36
CA ASN A 198 -12.63 -35.38 -10.36
C ASN A 198 -11.29 -36.08 -10.63
N LYS A 199 -10.71 -35.94 -11.83
CA LYS A 199 -9.36 -36.44 -12.15
C LYS A 199 -8.25 -35.64 -11.48
N LEU A 200 -8.49 -34.34 -11.24
CA LEU A 200 -7.48 -33.41 -10.74
C LEU A 200 -7.29 -33.56 -9.23
N SER A 201 -6.03 -33.54 -8.78
CA SER A 201 -5.63 -33.82 -7.40
C SER A 201 -4.41 -32.99 -6.96
N LEU A 202 -4.22 -32.85 -5.65
CA LEU A 202 -3.15 -32.03 -5.06
C LEU A 202 -2.16 -32.97 -4.35
N LEU A 203 -0.86 -32.60 -4.32
CA LEU A 203 0.16 -33.32 -3.56
C LEU A 203 0.75 -32.39 -2.50
N ASP A 204 1.26 -32.93 -1.40
CA ASP A 204 2.04 -32.11 -0.44
C ASP A 204 3.54 -32.41 -0.56
N GLN A 205 4.14 -31.98 -1.66
CA GLN A 205 5.55 -32.24 -2.00
C GLN A 205 6.26 -30.96 -2.49
N ASN A 206 7.51 -30.76 -2.06
CA ASN A 206 8.34 -29.61 -2.47
C ASN A 206 8.84 -29.69 -3.92
N TYR A 207 8.58 -30.80 -4.60
CA TYR A 207 9.06 -31.12 -5.94
C TYR A 207 8.12 -32.15 -6.56
N HIS A 208 7.77 -31.96 -7.82
CA HIS A 208 7.07 -32.97 -8.61
C HIS A 208 7.60 -32.92 -10.04
N ALA A 209 8.10 -34.05 -10.55
CA ALA A 209 8.79 -34.10 -11.84
C ALA A 209 7.77 -34.06 -12.99
N THR A 210 7.88 -33.06 -13.87
CA THR A 210 7.03 -32.99 -15.06
C THR A 210 7.55 -33.99 -16.10
N SER A 211 6.80 -35.06 -16.39
CA SER A 211 7.03 -35.78 -17.66
C SER A 211 6.21 -35.09 -18.75
N ARG A 212 6.79 -34.91 -19.94
CA ARG A 212 6.05 -34.30 -21.08
C ARG A 212 4.92 -35.19 -21.60
N ASP A 213 4.94 -36.47 -21.24
CA ASP A 213 4.20 -37.53 -21.91
C ASP A 213 3.10 -38.17 -21.03
N ASN A 214 3.05 -37.89 -19.73
CA ASN A 214 1.98 -38.36 -18.84
C ASN A 214 1.26 -37.21 -18.15
N ASN A 215 -0.03 -37.07 -18.43
CA ASN A 215 -0.95 -36.30 -17.58
C ASN A 215 -1.08 -37.00 -16.23
N ASP A 216 -0.30 -36.57 -15.24
CA ASP A 216 -0.39 -37.07 -13.86
C ASP A 216 -1.65 -36.60 -13.12
N TYR A 217 -2.30 -35.55 -13.62
CA TYR A 217 -3.45 -34.88 -13.00
C TYR A 217 -3.16 -34.35 -11.58
N MET A 218 -1.91 -33.95 -11.31
CA MET A 218 -1.42 -33.53 -10.00
C MET A 218 -0.84 -32.10 -10.05
N MET A 219 -1.21 -31.23 -9.09
CA MET A 219 -0.71 -29.84 -9.07
C MET A 219 -0.59 -29.23 -7.69
N GLY A 220 0.51 -28.50 -7.49
CA GLY A 220 0.79 -27.59 -6.37
C GLY A 220 0.97 -28.26 -5.01
N LYS A 221 1.87 -27.70 -4.20
CA LYS A 221 2.14 -28.15 -2.85
C LYS A 221 1.02 -27.72 -1.91
N LEU A 222 0.21 -28.68 -1.48
CA LEU A 222 -1.00 -28.47 -0.70
C LEU A 222 -0.80 -27.58 0.53
N SER A 223 0.28 -27.76 1.32
CA SER A 223 0.56 -26.92 2.48
C SER A 223 0.71 -25.45 2.11
N ASP A 224 1.40 -25.17 1.00
CA ASP A 224 1.71 -23.81 0.56
C ASP A 224 0.46 -23.16 -0.02
N LEU A 225 -0.34 -23.91 -0.81
CA LEU A 225 -1.64 -23.43 -1.30
C LEU A 225 -2.61 -23.09 -0.16
N LEU A 226 -2.69 -23.93 0.89
CA LEU A 226 -3.54 -23.67 2.06
C LEU A 226 -3.05 -22.43 2.83
N LYS A 227 -1.74 -22.33 3.05
CA LYS A 227 -1.10 -21.15 3.67
C LYS A 227 -1.36 -19.88 2.87
N TRP A 228 -1.28 -19.94 1.55
CA TRP A 228 -1.52 -18.80 0.66
C TRP A 228 -2.99 -18.35 0.70
N ASN A 229 -3.93 -19.30 0.64
CA ASN A 229 -5.35 -19.00 0.73
C ASN A 229 -5.75 -18.35 2.07
N LEU A 230 -5.12 -18.75 3.18
CA LEU A 230 -5.33 -18.12 4.50
C LEU A 230 -4.63 -16.75 4.63
N LYS A 231 -3.40 -16.61 4.10
CA LYS A 231 -2.58 -15.40 4.24
C LYS A 231 -3.04 -14.27 3.31
N TYR A 232 -3.48 -14.59 2.09
CA TYR A 232 -3.82 -13.60 1.07
C TYR A 232 -5.34 -13.51 0.89
N PRO A 233 -5.95 -12.38 1.31
CA PRO A 233 -7.40 -12.23 1.31
C PRO A 233 -7.98 -12.29 -0.10
N VAL A 234 -9.29 -12.51 -0.20
CA VAL A 234 -10.01 -12.41 -1.47
C VAL A 234 -10.08 -10.93 -1.88
N LEU A 235 -9.67 -10.63 -3.12
CA LEU A 235 -9.60 -9.25 -3.62
C LEU A 235 -10.72 -8.95 -4.60
N GLN A 236 -11.07 -7.67 -4.77
CA GLN A 236 -12.23 -7.25 -5.59
C GLN A 236 -12.21 -7.84 -7.02
N ARG A 237 -11.04 -8.01 -7.62
CA ARG A 237 -10.87 -8.65 -8.94
C ARG A 237 -11.36 -10.11 -8.98
N GLU A 238 -11.28 -10.82 -7.85
CA GLU A 238 -11.73 -12.21 -7.72
C GLU A 238 -13.25 -12.28 -7.54
N TYR A 239 -13.85 -11.39 -6.74
CA TYR A 239 -15.30 -11.24 -6.69
C TYR A 239 -15.88 -10.86 -8.07
N ASN A 240 -15.23 -9.92 -8.78
CA ASN A 240 -15.61 -9.55 -10.15
C ASN A 240 -15.51 -10.76 -11.11
N ARG A 241 -14.42 -11.55 -11.03
CA ARG A 241 -14.28 -12.81 -11.77
C ARG A 241 -15.41 -13.79 -11.44
N ASN A 242 -15.73 -13.96 -10.17
CA ASN A 242 -16.68 -14.98 -9.73
C ASN A 242 -18.10 -14.65 -10.19
N ASN A 243 -18.52 -13.39 -10.03
CA ASN A 243 -19.79 -12.88 -10.53
C ASN A 243 -19.86 -12.95 -12.08
N GLY A 244 -18.78 -12.57 -12.78
CA GLY A 244 -18.71 -12.68 -14.24
C GLY A 244 -18.74 -14.13 -14.74
N ALA A 245 -18.13 -15.07 -14.01
CA ALA A 245 -18.17 -16.49 -14.33
C ALA A 245 -19.56 -17.10 -14.08
N GLU A 246 -20.23 -16.74 -12.98
CA GLU A 246 -21.62 -17.12 -12.74
C GLU A 246 -22.55 -16.63 -13.84
N TYR A 247 -22.44 -15.38 -14.26
CA TYR A 247 -23.20 -14.86 -15.40
C TYR A 247 -22.95 -15.64 -16.70
N LEU A 248 -21.70 -16.04 -16.96
CA LEU A 248 -21.31 -16.67 -18.23
C LEU A 248 -21.51 -18.19 -18.31
N GLN A 249 -21.37 -18.92 -17.20
CA GLN A 249 -21.45 -20.38 -17.15
C GLN A 249 -22.37 -20.93 -16.04
N GLY A 250 -22.87 -20.09 -15.13
CA GLY A 250 -23.82 -20.44 -14.07
C GLY A 250 -23.18 -20.89 -12.75
N ASN A 251 -21.88 -21.19 -12.73
CA ASN A 251 -21.20 -21.72 -11.56
C ASN A 251 -20.11 -20.79 -11.00
N ARG A 252 -20.07 -20.71 -9.67
CA ARG A 252 -19.11 -19.95 -8.86
C ARG A 252 -17.91 -20.80 -8.40
N ASN A 253 -16.80 -20.15 -8.08
CA ASN A 253 -15.65 -20.75 -7.42
C ASN A 253 -15.86 -20.71 -5.89
N PRO A 254 -16.10 -21.86 -5.22
CA PRO A 254 -16.39 -21.88 -3.79
C PRO A 254 -15.28 -21.32 -2.91
N PHE A 255 -14.03 -21.30 -3.35
CA PHE A 255 -12.92 -20.79 -2.53
C PHE A 255 -12.74 -19.27 -2.62
N ILE A 256 -13.45 -18.60 -3.54
CA ILE A 256 -13.57 -17.12 -3.55
C ILE A 256 -14.67 -16.67 -2.59
N ASP A 257 -15.77 -17.42 -2.53
CA ASP A 257 -16.93 -17.10 -1.68
C ASP A 257 -16.77 -17.63 -0.24
N HIS A 258 -16.15 -18.80 -0.10
CA HIS A 258 -15.88 -19.52 1.17
C HIS A 258 -14.42 -20.03 1.22
N PRO A 259 -13.42 -19.15 1.44
CA PRO A 259 -12.01 -19.54 1.49
C PRO A 259 -11.71 -20.63 2.54
N GLU A 260 -12.46 -20.69 3.63
CA GLU A 260 -12.35 -21.70 4.69
C GLU A 260 -12.62 -23.13 4.22
N TYR A 261 -13.38 -23.31 3.13
CA TYR A 261 -13.67 -24.64 2.60
C TYR A 261 -12.40 -25.40 2.19
N ALA A 262 -11.33 -24.71 1.78
CA ALA A 262 -10.06 -25.35 1.48
C ALA A 262 -9.48 -26.07 2.71
N CYS A 263 -9.54 -25.44 3.88
CA CYS A 263 -9.12 -26.06 5.14
C CYS A 263 -10.12 -27.11 5.64
N LYS A 264 -11.44 -26.92 5.47
CA LYS A 264 -12.43 -27.95 5.80
C LYS A 264 -12.26 -29.24 4.97
N ILE A 265 -11.80 -29.15 3.73
CA ILE A 265 -11.53 -30.31 2.86
C ILE A 265 -10.15 -30.92 3.17
N TRP A 266 -9.08 -30.13 3.04
CA TRP A 266 -7.69 -30.64 3.01
C TRP A 266 -6.86 -30.35 4.25
N GLY A 267 -7.39 -29.64 5.25
CA GLY A 267 -6.65 -29.30 6.46
C GLY A 267 -6.16 -30.53 7.24
N ASN A 268 -6.89 -31.64 7.19
CA ASN A 268 -6.55 -32.87 7.93
C ASN A 268 -5.61 -33.84 7.19
N THR A 269 -5.16 -33.54 5.97
CA THR A 269 -4.37 -34.47 5.13
C THR A 269 -3.07 -34.94 5.78
N ASN A 270 -2.30 -34.07 6.46
CA ASN A 270 -1.10 -34.45 7.21
C ASN A 270 -0.82 -33.46 8.36
N ASP A 271 0.29 -33.64 9.10
CA ASP A 271 0.63 -32.76 10.23
C ASP A 271 0.90 -31.31 9.83
N THR A 272 1.52 -31.07 8.67
CA THR A 272 1.78 -29.73 8.14
C THR A 272 0.46 -29.01 7.82
N THR A 273 -0.45 -29.66 7.10
CA THR A 273 -1.75 -29.08 6.78
C THR A 273 -2.59 -28.85 8.05
N ARG A 274 -2.51 -29.76 9.03
CA ARG A 274 -3.21 -29.62 10.32
C ARG A 274 -2.72 -28.41 11.11
N GLN A 275 -1.41 -28.17 11.13
CA GLN A 275 -0.83 -26.99 11.79
C GLN A 275 -1.23 -25.68 11.10
N ILE A 276 -1.22 -25.65 9.77
CA ILE A 276 -1.60 -24.47 8.97
C ILE A 276 -3.08 -24.14 9.13
N CYS A 277 -3.95 -25.13 9.01
CA CYS A 277 -5.40 -24.94 9.08
C CYS A 277 -5.96 -24.86 10.50
N LYS A 278 -5.14 -25.05 11.56
CA LYS A 278 -5.60 -25.16 12.95
C LYS A 278 -6.57 -24.04 13.34
N SER A 279 -6.23 -22.79 13.06
CA SER A 279 -7.08 -21.63 13.37
C SER A 279 -8.27 -21.45 12.43
N SER A 280 -8.14 -21.88 11.17
CA SER A 280 -9.24 -21.86 10.19
C SER A 280 -10.32 -22.92 10.45
N LEU A 281 -10.07 -23.89 11.34
CA LEU A 281 -11.01 -24.93 11.72
C LEU A 281 -11.75 -24.64 13.02
N VAL A 282 -11.35 -23.61 13.76
CA VAL A 282 -12.09 -23.13 14.95
C VAL A 282 -13.18 -22.17 14.48
N LYS A 283 -14.42 -22.40 14.93
CA LYS A 283 -15.55 -21.52 14.61
C LYS A 283 -15.26 -20.12 15.14
N LEU A 284 -15.33 -19.11 14.26
CA LEU A 284 -15.34 -17.72 14.67
C LEU A 284 -16.71 -17.40 15.30
N GLU A 285 -16.68 -16.74 16.45
CA GLU A 285 -17.87 -16.31 17.21
C GLU A 285 -17.98 -14.78 17.29
N GLY A 286 -16.88 -14.05 17.08
CA GLY A 286 -16.84 -12.60 17.15
C GLY A 286 -15.49 -11.99 16.77
N LEU A 287 -15.44 -10.66 16.73
CA LEU A 287 -14.23 -9.87 16.46
C LEU A 287 -14.06 -8.79 17.52
N ASN A 288 -12.89 -8.77 18.15
CA ASN A 288 -12.43 -7.70 19.03
C ASN A 288 -11.50 -6.74 18.28
N VAL A 289 -11.52 -5.48 18.68
CA VAL A 289 -10.65 -4.41 18.18
C VAL A 289 -9.84 -3.80 19.32
N ASN A 290 -8.61 -3.35 19.04
CA ASN A 290 -7.77 -2.68 20.04
C ASN A 290 -8.28 -1.29 20.46
N SER A 291 -9.18 -0.67 19.68
CA SER A 291 -10.03 0.43 20.14
C SER A 291 -11.35 0.46 19.37
N SER A 292 -12.46 0.77 20.05
CA SER A 292 -13.77 1.02 19.46
C SER A 292 -14.01 2.49 19.06
N SER A 293 -13.13 3.40 19.49
CA SER A 293 -13.16 4.82 19.11
C SER A 293 -11.74 5.39 18.96
N ILE A 294 -11.52 6.19 17.92
CA ILE A 294 -10.23 6.79 17.59
C ILE A 294 -10.47 8.27 17.26
N GLU A 295 -9.71 9.17 17.87
CA GLU A 295 -9.62 10.56 17.45
C GLU A 295 -8.31 10.79 16.68
N LEU A 296 -8.40 11.45 15.52
CA LEU A 296 -7.28 11.77 14.64
C LEU A 296 -7.28 13.26 14.28
N THR A 297 -6.11 13.80 13.97
CA THR A 297 -5.94 15.09 13.29
C THR A 297 -5.68 14.89 11.80
N TYR A 298 -5.85 15.92 10.97
CA TYR A 298 -5.65 15.85 9.52
C TYR A 298 -4.28 15.24 9.15
N GLY A 299 -4.28 14.24 8.27
CA GLY A 299 -3.07 13.52 7.84
C GLY A 299 -2.53 12.48 8.82
N SER A 300 -2.96 12.50 10.08
CA SER A 300 -2.58 11.47 11.07
C SER A 300 -3.19 10.12 10.73
N SER A 301 -2.53 9.05 11.15
CA SER A 301 -2.95 7.67 10.89
C SER A 301 -2.91 6.81 12.15
N TYR A 302 -3.74 5.77 12.20
CA TYR A 302 -3.81 4.80 13.29
C TYR A 302 -3.89 3.38 12.74
N LYS A 303 -3.08 2.48 13.29
CA LYS A 303 -3.07 1.06 12.91
C LYS A 303 -4.06 0.30 13.77
N LEU A 304 -5.22 -0.02 13.20
CA LEU A 304 -6.21 -0.87 13.84
C LEU A 304 -5.69 -2.31 13.92
N SER A 305 -5.91 -2.97 15.05
CA SER A 305 -5.60 -4.38 15.25
C SER A 305 -6.87 -5.12 15.62
N VAL A 306 -7.09 -6.26 14.96
CA VAL A 306 -8.30 -7.08 15.11
C VAL A 306 -7.89 -8.44 15.66
N THR A 307 -8.59 -8.92 16.68
CA THR A 307 -8.41 -10.23 17.28
C THR A 307 -9.71 -11.04 17.18
N PRO A 308 -9.65 -12.31 16.80
CA PRO A 308 -10.83 -13.16 16.70
C PRO A 308 -11.30 -13.61 18.09
N ILE A 309 -12.57 -14.01 18.18
CA ILE A 309 -13.15 -14.68 19.34
C ILE A 309 -13.63 -16.06 18.85
N PRO A 310 -13.17 -17.19 19.45
CA PRO A 310 -12.04 -17.28 20.38
C PRO A 310 -10.70 -16.87 19.71
N SER A 311 -9.69 -16.58 20.52
CA SER A 311 -8.41 -15.99 20.05
C SER A 311 -7.58 -16.89 19.14
N ASP A 312 -7.90 -18.18 19.08
CA ASP A 312 -7.28 -19.16 18.19
C ASP A 312 -8.07 -19.44 16.90
N ALA A 313 -9.23 -18.80 16.70
CA ALA A 313 -9.93 -18.79 15.41
C ALA A 313 -9.21 -17.93 14.36
N SER A 314 -9.66 -17.98 13.11
CA SER A 314 -9.05 -17.21 12.02
C SER A 314 -9.45 -15.74 12.06
N SER A 315 -8.48 -14.84 11.88
CA SER A 315 -8.63 -13.39 12.00
C SER A 315 -8.71 -12.66 10.65
N SER A 316 -8.92 -13.36 9.54
CA SER A 316 -9.00 -12.72 8.21
C SER A 316 -10.26 -11.88 8.10
N VAL A 317 -10.09 -10.57 7.92
CA VAL A 317 -11.16 -9.57 7.90
C VAL A 317 -11.02 -8.63 6.71
N THR A 318 -12.11 -8.00 6.31
CA THR A 318 -12.12 -6.85 5.41
C THR A 318 -12.36 -5.57 6.20
N TYR A 319 -11.86 -4.44 5.68
CA TYR A 319 -12.06 -3.11 6.25
C TYR A 319 -12.76 -2.21 5.24
N LYS A 320 -13.78 -1.46 5.69
CA LYS A 320 -14.49 -0.47 4.87
C LYS A 320 -14.71 0.81 5.67
N SER A 321 -14.38 1.96 5.10
CA SER A 321 -14.82 3.25 5.66
C SER A 321 -16.19 3.62 5.12
N SER A 322 -17.08 4.10 5.99
CA SER A 322 -18.41 4.58 5.63
C SER A 322 -18.40 5.97 4.96
N ASP A 323 -17.37 6.78 5.21
CA ASP A 323 -17.09 8.04 4.51
C ASP A 323 -15.57 8.18 4.32
N THR A 324 -15.11 7.87 3.10
CA THR A 324 -13.69 7.97 2.69
C THR A 324 -13.19 9.39 2.53
N SER A 325 -14.08 10.39 2.49
CA SER A 325 -13.72 11.81 2.49
C SER A 325 -13.35 12.34 3.88
N ILE A 326 -13.73 11.64 4.96
CA ILE A 326 -13.31 11.92 6.34
C ILE A 326 -12.08 11.07 6.71
N ALA A 327 -12.15 9.74 6.56
CA ALA A 327 -11.02 8.86 6.80
C ALA A 327 -11.02 7.66 5.85
N THR A 328 -9.84 7.28 5.36
CA THR A 328 -9.64 6.06 4.57
C THR A 328 -9.03 4.95 5.43
N VAL A 329 -9.28 3.69 5.08
CA VAL A 329 -8.64 2.52 5.70
C VAL A 329 -8.04 1.63 4.62
N THR A 330 -6.86 1.07 4.86
CA THR A 330 -6.20 0.10 3.98
C THR A 330 -6.67 -1.33 4.26
N SER A 331 -6.38 -2.28 3.35
CA SER A 331 -6.71 -3.70 3.52
C SER A 331 -6.04 -4.37 4.73
N ASP A 332 -4.96 -3.78 5.25
CA ASP A 332 -4.28 -4.23 6.47
C ASP A 332 -4.71 -3.43 7.72
N GLY A 333 -5.69 -2.52 7.64
CA GLY A 333 -6.24 -1.80 8.80
C GLY A 333 -5.52 -0.52 9.21
N LEU A 334 -4.71 0.10 8.34
CA LEU A 334 -4.18 1.44 8.57
C LEU A 334 -5.25 2.48 8.22
N ILE A 335 -5.79 3.14 9.23
CA ILE A 335 -6.74 4.25 9.11
C ILE A 335 -5.94 5.55 8.92
N THR A 336 -6.34 6.41 7.99
CA THR A 336 -5.70 7.71 7.72
C THR A 336 -6.76 8.80 7.58
N ALA A 337 -6.64 9.84 8.40
CA ALA A 337 -7.51 11.01 8.38
C ALA A 337 -7.28 11.90 7.14
N LYS A 338 -8.37 12.41 6.56
CA LYS A 338 -8.36 13.40 5.48
C LYS A 338 -8.49 14.82 6.04
N GLU A 339 -8.38 15.81 5.17
CA GLU A 339 -8.50 17.24 5.52
C GLU A 339 -9.97 17.69 5.64
N LYS A 340 -10.82 16.86 6.25
CA LYS A 340 -12.24 17.09 6.47
C LYS A 340 -12.59 16.71 7.90
N GLU A 341 -13.00 17.71 8.68
CA GLU A 341 -13.52 17.51 10.04
C GLU A 341 -14.84 16.75 10.00
N GLY A 342 -15.04 15.83 10.94
CA GLY A 342 -16.26 15.03 11.03
C GLY A 342 -16.06 13.71 11.77
N SER A 343 -17.06 12.85 11.70
CA SER A 343 -16.99 11.48 12.22
C SER A 343 -17.41 10.49 11.13
N THR A 344 -16.75 9.35 11.09
CA THR A 344 -17.03 8.24 10.18
C THR A 344 -16.85 6.91 10.94
N THR A 345 -17.32 5.81 10.36
CA THR A 345 -17.13 4.47 10.93
C THR A 345 -16.26 3.64 10.01
N ILE A 346 -15.34 2.88 10.61
CA ILE A 346 -14.67 1.77 9.95
C ILE A 346 -15.44 0.50 10.32
N VAL A 347 -15.98 -0.16 9.32
CA VAL A 347 -16.62 -1.47 9.43
C VAL A 347 -15.56 -2.54 9.19
N ILE A 348 -15.50 -3.53 10.08
CA ILE A 348 -14.60 -4.69 10.01
C ILE A 348 -15.48 -5.93 9.94
N THR A 349 -15.38 -6.68 8.84
CA THR A 349 -16.22 -7.85 8.59
C THR A 349 -15.34 -9.08 8.37
N SER A 350 -15.67 -10.22 9.00
CA SER A 350 -15.00 -11.50 8.77
C SER A 350 -15.08 -11.91 7.30
N GLN A 351 -13.99 -12.47 6.76
CA GLN A 351 -13.97 -13.04 5.42
C GLN A 351 -14.63 -14.43 5.33
N TYR A 352 -14.99 -15.03 6.47
CA TYR A 352 -15.54 -16.39 6.56
C TYR A 352 -17.02 -16.41 6.99
N ASP A 353 -17.50 -15.35 7.62
CA ASP A 353 -18.91 -15.17 7.97
C ASP A 353 -19.26 -13.68 7.93
N PRO A 354 -19.97 -13.19 6.90
CA PRO A 354 -20.28 -11.77 6.76
C PRO A 354 -21.21 -11.24 7.87
N ASN A 355 -21.89 -12.11 8.62
CA ASN A 355 -22.69 -11.72 9.78
C ASN A 355 -21.81 -11.34 10.98
N ILE A 356 -20.58 -11.87 11.04
CA ILE A 356 -19.60 -11.51 12.08
C ILE A 356 -18.87 -10.23 11.64
N SER A 357 -19.32 -9.11 12.20
CA SER A 357 -18.70 -7.80 11.99
C SER A 357 -18.61 -7.00 13.29
N THR A 358 -17.74 -6.00 13.29
CA THR A 358 -17.59 -5.01 14.35
C THR A 358 -17.27 -3.64 13.74
N THR A 359 -17.41 -2.57 14.51
CA THR A 359 -17.21 -1.20 14.02
C THR A 359 -16.31 -0.38 14.94
N VAL A 360 -15.62 0.59 14.35
CA VAL A 360 -14.76 1.55 15.05
C VAL A 360 -15.18 2.95 14.64
N ASN A 361 -15.51 3.78 15.63
CA ASN A 361 -15.82 5.18 15.41
C ASN A 361 -14.52 5.97 15.21
N VAL A 362 -14.41 6.70 14.11
CA VAL A 362 -13.25 7.55 13.81
C VAL A 362 -13.71 8.98 13.73
N ARG A 363 -13.25 9.81 14.67
CA ARG A 363 -13.44 11.25 14.65
C ARG A 363 -12.18 11.91 14.09
N VAL A 364 -12.35 12.77 13.10
CA VAL A 364 -11.28 13.58 12.53
C VAL A 364 -11.50 15.03 12.95
N ASN A 365 -10.53 15.57 13.67
CA ASN A 365 -10.50 16.94 14.17
C ASN A 365 -9.51 17.77 13.35
N LYS A 366 -9.79 19.07 13.19
CA LYS A 366 -8.84 20.02 12.60
C LYS A 366 -7.61 20.18 13.53
N PRO A 367 -6.37 20.20 13.01
CA PRO A 367 -5.19 20.51 13.82
C PRO A 367 -5.29 21.92 14.43
N ALA A 368 -4.66 22.12 15.59
CA ALA A 368 -4.47 23.47 16.13
C ALA A 368 -3.66 24.33 15.14
N ASN A 369 -3.98 25.62 15.05
CA ASN A 369 -3.20 26.53 14.21
C ASN A 369 -1.79 26.70 14.79
N VAL A 370 -0.77 26.46 13.97
CA VAL A 370 0.64 26.63 14.29
C VAL A 370 1.27 27.53 13.23
N ALA A 371 1.75 28.70 13.65
CA ALA A 371 2.30 29.72 12.77
C ALA A 371 3.73 29.37 12.30
N MET A 372 4.00 29.59 11.02
CA MET A 372 5.33 29.47 10.42
C MET A 372 6.29 30.52 10.97
N THR A 373 7.41 30.05 11.51
CA THR A 373 8.50 30.90 12.00
C THR A 373 9.51 31.23 10.91
N SER A 374 9.89 30.25 10.09
CA SER A 374 10.89 30.40 9.02
C SER A 374 10.68 29.44 7.84
N ILE A 375 11.25 29.79 6.69
CA ILE A 375 11.39 28.96 5.49
C ILE A 375 12.87 28.85 5.10
N SER A 376 13.31 27.70 4.59
CA SER A 376 14.61 27.52 3.96
C SER A 376 14.56 26.54 2.78
N SER A 377 15.58 26.57 1.91
CA SER A 377 15.82 25.63 0.83
C SER A 377 17.32 25.56 0.56
N ASN A 378 17.78 24.54 -0.17
CA ASN A 378 19.16 24.40 -0.60
C ASN A 378 19.38 24.95 -2.01
N ASP A 379 20.62 25.38 -2.31
CA ASP A 379 21.06 25.73 -3.65
C ASP A 379 20.90 24.56 -4.65
N ILE A 380 20.63 24.91 -5.90
CA ILE A 380 20.32 23.99 -6.99
C ILE A 380 21.42 24.07 -8.06
N SER A 381 21.94 22.92 -8.47
CA SER A 381 22.78 22.81 -9.67
C SER A 381 22.25 21.73 -10.60
N LEU A 382 22.30 22.00 -11.90
CA LEU A 382 21.77 21.15 -12.96
C LEU A 382 22.48 21.43 -14.30
N THR A 383 22.31 20.55 -15.30
CA THR A 383 22.79 20.81 -16.66
C THR A 383 21.72 21.56 -17.47
N MET A 384 22.14 22.22 -18.54
CA MET A 384 21.21 22.80 -19.52
C MET A 384 20.23 21.74 -20.07
N ASN A 385 18.93 22.07 -20.05
CA ASN A 385 17.75 21.23 -20.32
C ASN A 385 17.29 20.27 -19.22
N ASP A 386 18.09 20.00 -18.19
CA ASP A 386 17.66 19.17 -17.05
C ASP A 386 16.55 19.87 -16.25
N THR A 387 15.82 19.09 -15.43
CA THR A 387 14.83 19.61 -14.48
C THR A 387 15.10 19.12 -13.05
N LYS A 388 14.68 19.91 -12.05
CA LYS A 388 14.79 19.56 -10.63
C LYS A 388 13.67 20.16 -9.80
N GLN A 389 13.08 19.37 -8.90
CA GLN A 389 12.07 19.82 -7.93
C GLN A 389 12.73 20.63 -6.80
N VAL A 390 12.17 21.80 -6.48
CA VAL A 390 12.53 22.58 -5.29
C VAL A 390 12.05 21.86 -4.03
N VAL A 391 12.94 21.73 -3.05
CA VAL A 391 12.64 21.16 -1.73
C VAL A 391 12.67 22.26 -0.69
N THR A 392 11.48 22.71 -0.29
CA THR A 392 11.27 23.73 0.76
C THR A 392 11.10 23.11 2.14
N ASN A 393 11.86 23.60 3.10
CA ASN A 393 11.68 23.34 4.52
C ASN A 393 10.93 24.49 5.18
N ILE A 394 9.93 24.17 6.01
CA ILE A 394 9.06 25.12 6.72
C ILE A 394 9.10 24.75 8.19
N LEU A 395 9.42 25.70 9.06
CA LEU A 395 9.47 25.49 10.50
C LEU A 395 8.35 26.25 11.24
N PRO A 396 7.83 25.69 12.34
CA PRO A 396 8.00 24.29 12.76
C PRO A 396 7.34 23.29 11.79
N ALA A 397 7.75 22.02 11.78
CA ALA A 397 7.27 21.05 10.78
C ALA A 397 5.74 20.80 10.85
N ASN A 398 5.15 20.98 12.03
CA ASN A 398 3.71 20.88 12.30
C ASN A 398 2.91 22.15 11.97
N VAL A 399 3.48 23.14 11.26
CA VAL A 399 2.76 24.34 10.79
C VAL A 399 1.42 23.97 10.16
N TYR A 400 0.38 24.71 10.57
CA TYR A 400 -0.99 24.55 10.10
C TYR A 400 -1.77 25.89 10.23
N PRO A 401 -2.56 26.32 9.22
CA PRO A 401 -2.71 25.73 7.89
C PRO A 401 -1.37 25.65 7.13
N LYS A 402 -1.24 24.71 6.20
CA LYS A 402 -0.01 24.57 5.41
C LYS A 402 0.20 25.82 4.54
N PRO A 403 1.40 26.43 4.48
CA PRO A 403 1.60 27.65 3.72
C PRO A 403 1.52 27.39 2.22
N ILE A 404 0.95 28.33 1.48
CA ILE A 404 0.96 28.34 0.02
C ILE A 404 2.34 28.83 -0.43
N LEU A 405 2.99 28.06 -1.30
CA LEU A 405 4.30 28.39 -1.87
C LEU A 405 4.14 29.06 -3.24
N SER A 406 4.98 30.06 -3.51
CA SER A 406 5.21 30.62 -4.84
C SER A 406 6.69 30.78 -5.12
N TYR A 407 7.04 30.72 -6.41
CA TYR A 407 8.41 30.61 -6.89
C TYR A 407 8.67 31.64 -8.00
N GLU A 408 9.82 32.30 -7.97
CA GLU A 408 10.23 33.26 -9.01
C GLU A 408 11.74 33.16 -9.28
N VAL A 409 12.11 32.86 -10.53
CA VAL A 409 13.52 32.92 -10.98
C VAL A 409 13.84 34.32 -11.47
N THR A 410 14.93 34.90 -10.96
CA THR A 410 15.34 36.29 -11.25
C THR A 410 15.80 36.48 -12.70
N ASN A 411 16.58 35.54 -13.27
CA ASN A 411 16.96 35.56 -14.68
C ASN A 411 16.36 34.37 -15.45
N LYS A 412 15.24 34.65 -16.12
CA LYS A 412 14.46 33.66 -16.89
C LYS A 412 15.13 33.20 -18.19
N GLU A 413 16.25 33.78 -18.60
CA GLU A 413 17.09 33.21 -19.67
C GLU A 413 17.93 32.02 -19.20
N ILE A 414 18.31 31.98 -17.92
CA ILE A 414 19.20 30.97 -17.35
C ILE A 414 18.41 29.75 -16.89
N ALA A 415 17.29 29.97 -16.18
CA ALA A 415 16.40 28.91 -15.73
C ALA A 415 14.93 29.38 -15.69
N SER A 416 13.99 28.43 -15.78
CA SER A 416 12.56 28.67 -15.50
C SER A 416 12.09 27.86 -14.30
N VAL A 417 10.94 28.25 -13.72
CA VAL A 417 10.27 27.54 -12.63
C VAL A 417 8.77 27.43 -12.91
N SER A 418 8.17 26.30 -12.55
CA SER A 418 6.72 26.07 -12.58
C SER A 418 6.02 26.39 -11.25
N ASN A 419 4.68 26.44 -11.24
CA ASN A 419 3.90 26.75 -10.03
C ASN A 419 4.07 25.71 -8.91
N ASP A 420 4.37 24.45 -9.25
CA ASP A 420 4.68 23.35 -8.33
C ASP A 420 6.18 23.29 -7.94
N GLY A 421 7.02 24.18 -8.46
CA GLY A 421 8.42 24.32 -8.07
C GLY A 421 9.40 23.42 -8.83
N ILE A 422 9.08 23.04 -10.07
CA ILE A 422 10.03 22.34 -10.95
C ILE A 422 10.88 23.39 -11.66
N ILE A 423 12.19 23.41 -11.40
CA ILE A 423 13.19 24.21 -12.12
C ILE A 423 13.55 23.51 -13.42
N LYS A 424 13.77 24.27 -14.51
CA LYS A 424 14.43 23.80 -15.73
C LYS A 424 15.62 24.68 -16.09
N GLY A 425 16.75 24.08 -16.44
CA GLY A 425 17.94 24.78 -16.94
C GLY A 425 17.78 25.15 -18.41
N LEU A 426 18.04 26.40 -18.78
CA LEU A 426 17.81 26.93 -20.13
C LEU A 426 19.11 27.40 -20.83
N LYS A 427 20.03 27.99 -20.07
CA LYS A 427 21.30 28.54 -20.58
C LYS A 427 22.36 28.44 -19.48
N GLU A 428 23.60 28.20 -19.89
CA GLU A 428 24.77 28.20 -19.00
C GLU A 428 24.87 29.52 -18.22
N GLY A 429 25.02 29.43 -16.89
CA GLY A 429 25.14 30.61 -16.02
C GLY A 429 24.59 30.39 -14.60
N LYS A 430 24.64 31.45 -13.79
CA LYS A 430 24.09 31.48 -12.44
C LYS A 430 22.92 32.45 -12.34
N THR A 431 21.86 32.04 -11.65
CA THR A 431 20.72 32.88 -11.30
C THR A 431 20.25 32.57 -9.88
N THR A 432 19.19 33.21 -9.40
CA THR A 432 18.61 32.98 -8.08
C THR A 432 17.14 32.63 -8.20
N LEU A 433 16.68 31.78 -7.30
CA LEU A 433 15.27 31.50 -7.07
C LEU A 433 14.83 32.21 -5.79
N LYS A 434 13.80 33.04 -5.90
CA LYS A 434 13.02 33.53 -4.77
C LYS A 434 11.90 32.53 -4.48
N ILE A 435 11.76 32.17 -3.21
CA ILE A 435 10.71 31.30 -2.70
C ILE A 435 9.93 32.08 -1.64
N THR A 436 8.62 32.19 -1.80
CA THR A 436 7.73 32.87 -0.86
C THR A 436 6.71 31.87 -0.31
N ALA A 437 6.63 31.76 1.01
CA ALA A 437 5.58 31.02 1.72
C ALA A 437 4.58 32.00 2.34
N LYS A 438 3.29 31.79 2.09
CA LYS A 438 2.19 32.56 2.68
C LYS A 438 1.29 31.66 3.53
N GLN A 439 1.12 32.00 4.80
CA GLN A 439 0.17 31.39 5.72
C GLN A 439 -0.72 32.49 6.29
N ASP A 440 -2.00 32.51 5.91
CA ASP A 440 -2.93 33.58 6.27
C ASP A 440 -2.38 34.99 5.92
N SER A 441 -2.03 35.80 6.92
CA SER A 441 -1.37 37.11 6.78
C SER A 441 0.15 37.06 6.90
N LEU A 442 0.75 35.94 7.34
CA LEU A 442 2.18 35.77 7.48
C LEU A 442 2.82 35.46 6.13
N ILE A 443 3.89 36.17 5.81
CA ILE A 443 4.72 35.95 4.62
C ILE A 443 6.16 35.71 5.10
N LYS A 444 6.79 34.66 4.59
CA LYS A 444 8.22 34.35 4.80
C LYS A 444 8.85 34.07 3.45
N GLU A 445 10.08 34.50 3.27
CA GLU A 445 10.79 34.38 2.00
C GLU A 445 12.20 33.82 2.23
N CYS A 446 12.71 33.05 1.26
CA CYS A 446 14.12 32.72 1.16
C CYS A 446 14.59 32.81 -0.30
N GLN A 447 15.90 32.94 -0.48
CA GLN A 447 16.54 32.94 -1.79
C GLN A 447 17.63 31.87 -1.82
N ILE A 448 17.73 31.18 -2.94
CA ILE A 448 18.76 30.17 -3.22
C ILE A 448 19.39 30.43 -4.58
N ASN A 449 20.62 29.96 -4.77
CA ASN A 449 21.32 30.01 -6.04
C ASN A 449 20.87 28.86 -6.95
N ILE A 450 20.80 29.13 -8.26
CA ILE A 450 20.69 28.15 -9.33
C ILE A 450 21.95 28.26 -10.19
N GLU A 451 22.68 27.16 -10.36
CA GLU A 451 23.84 27.04 -11.26
C GLU A 451 23.55 26.05 -12.39
N VAL A 452 23.44 26.58 -13.61
CA VAL A 452 23.19 25.80 -14.82
C VAL A 452 24.51 25.61 -15.57
N ASN A 453 24.96 24.36 -15.66
CA ASN A 453 26.20 23.98 -16.31
C ASN A 453 26.00 23.68 -17.80
N LYS A 454 27.04 23.91 -18.60
CA LYS A 454 27.08 23.54 -20.02
C LYS A 454 27.10 22.02 -20.21
N ALA A 455 26.48 21.54 -21.28
CA ALA A 455 26.75 20.21 -21.79
C ALA A 455 28.14 20.17 -22.46
N VAL A 456 28.92 19.12 -22.20
CA VAL A 456 30.28 18.96 -22.76
C VAL A 456 30.20 18.25 -24.12
N ASP A 457 30.68 18.90 -25.18
CA ASP A 457 30.90 18.27 -26.49
C ASP A 457 32.29 17.60 -26.51
N MET A 458 32.38 16.37 -27.05
CA MET A 458 33.62 15.59 -27.16
C MET A 458 33.94 15.29 -28.63
N THR A 459 35.22 15.04 -28.93
CA THR A 459 35.68 14.67 -30.28
C THR A 459 36.76 13.61 -30.17
N ASP A 460 36.53 12.47 -30.84
CA ASP A 460 37.50 11.39 -30.99
C ASP A 460 37.94 11.25 -32.45
N THR A 461 39.20 10.85 -32.65
CA THR A 461 39.82 10.69 -33.96
C THR A 461 40.23 9.23 -34.15
N ILE A 462 39.66 8.59 -35.17
CA ILE A 462 39.88 7.19 -35.51
C ILE A 462 40.83 7.13 -36.71
N ASN A 463 42.03 6.61 -36.46
CA ASN A 463 43.04 6.35 -37.48
C ASN A 463 43.03 4.85 -37.80
N ASN A 464 42.31 4.40 -38.83
CA ASN A 464 42.34 3.00 -39.24
C ASN A 464 42.02 2.76 -40.72
N SER A 465 42.61 1.72 -41.30
CA SER A 465 42.22 1.17 -42.59
C SER A 465 40.90 0.37 -42.43
N PHE A 466 39.76 1.05 -42.57
CA PHE A 466 38.40 0.50 -42.42
C PHE A 466 37.97 -0.60 -43.43
N PHE A 467 38.92 -1.15 -44.20
CA PHE A 467 38.67 -2.06 -45.32
C PHE A 467 39.51 -3.35 -45.17
N GLY A 468 39.18 -4.14 -44.14
CA GLY A 468 39.66 -5.51 -43.98
C GLY A 468 38.82 -6.53 -44.79
N ASN A 469 39.34 -7.75 -44.93
CA ASN A 469 38.69 -8.83 -45.69
C ASN A 469 37.30 -9.21 -45.13
N TYR A 470 36.49 -9.84 -45.99
CA TYR A 470 35.12 -10.30 -45.69
C TYR A 470 34.98 -10.95 -44.30
N GLY A 471 33.98 -10.50 -43.54
CA GLY A 471 33.47 -11.20 -42.36
C GLY A 471 34.10 -10.84 -41.00
N THR A 472 35.03 -9.89 -40.92
CA THR A 472 35.56 -9.42 -39.63
C THR A 472 34.94 -8.10 -39.18
N ASP A 473 34.19 -8.13 -38.08
CA ASP A 473 33.78 -6.92 -37.36
C ASP A 473 35.01 -6.23 -36.76
N VAL A 474 35.09 -4.90 -36.88
CA VAL A 474 36.15 -4.11 -36.24
C VAL A 474 35.52 -3.32 -35.09
N GLU A 475 35.91 -3.63 -33.85
CA GLU A 475 35.57 -2.82 -32.69
C GLU A 475 36.72 -1.85 -32.36
N TYR A 476 36.38 -0.58 -32.12
CA TYR A 476 37.31 0.46 -31.67
C TYR A 476 36.80 1.07 -30.37
N THR A 477 37.59 0.97 -29.31
CA THR A 477 37.30 1.65 -28.04
C THR A 477 37.92 3.04 -28.07
N THR A 478 37.10 4.08 -27.96
CA THR A 478 37.62 5.46 -27.89
C THR A 478 38.28 5.75 -26.54
N LYS A 479 38.91 6.93 -26.39
CA LYS A 479 39.61 7.33 -25.15
C LYS A 479 38.73 7.29 -23.91
N ASN A 480 37.41 7.42 -24.08
CA ASN A 480 36.42 7.43 -23.01
C ASN A 480 35.57 6.14 -22.96
N ASN A 481 36.16 4.99 -23.28
CA ASN A 481 35.53 3.65 -23.20
C ASN A 481 34.25 3.46 -24.04
N LEU A 482 34.07 4.26 -25.09
CA LEU A 482 33.00 4.11 -26.06
C LEU A 482 33.39 3.05 -27.10
N HIS A 483 32.68 1.92 -27.14
CA HIS A 483 32.94 0.86 -28.12
C HIS A 483 32.17 1.14 -29.41
N LEU A 484 32.90 1.47 -30.47
CA LEU A 484 32.41 1.62 -31.84
C LEU A 484 32.53 0.29 -32.56
N LYS A 485 31.40 -0.40 -32.80
CA LYS A 485 31.39 -1.60 -33.64
C LYS A 485 31.10 -1.24 -35.09
N ALA A 486 32.07 -1.45 -35.97
CA ALA A 486 31.87 -1.44 -37.42
C ALA A 486 31.41 -2.83 -37.87
N THR A 487 30.12 -2.96 -38.19
CA THR A 487 29.55 -4.21 -38.73
C THR A 487 29.49 -4.11 -40.26
N ASN A 488 30.16 -5.04 -40.95
CA ASN A 488 30.19 -5.11 -42.41
C ASN A 488 28.87 -5.74 -42.92
N VAL A 489 28.03 -4.93 -43.58
CA VAL A 489 26.65 -5.29 -43.97
C VAL A 489 26.56 -5.80 -45.42
N GLY A 490 27.68 -6.25 -45.98
CA GLY A 490 27.82 -6.64 -47.39
C GLY A 490 28.78 -5.72 -48.14
N ASN A 491 29.03 -6.07 -49.42
CA ASN A 491 30.28 -5.82 -50.18
C ASN A 491 30.99 -4.44 -50.01
N TYR A 492 30.28 -3.35 -49.69
CA TYR A 492 30.89 -2.01 -49.56
C TYR A 492 30.34 -1.14 -48.41
N SER A 493 29.74 -1.69 -47.34
CA SER A 493 29.10 -0.87 -46.30
C SER A 493 29.40 -1.27 -44.84
N ASN A 494 29.88 -0.31 -44.05
CA ASN A 494 30.07 -0.45 -42.59
C ASN A 494 29.04 0.40 -41.84
N SER A 495 28.32 -0.22 -40.89
CA SER A 495 27.45 0.49 -39.93
C SER A 495 28.18 0.68 -38.59
N ILE A 496 28.09 1.86 -37.98
CA ILE A 496 28.74 2.17 -36.68
C ILE A 496 27.68 2.18 -35.57
N GLN A 497 27.92 1.39 -34.52
CA GLN A 497 27.07 1.32 -33.33
C GLN A 497 27.83 1.75 -32.06
N PHE A 498 27.13 2.41 -31.13
CA PHE A 498 27.69 2.90 -29.86
C PHE A 498 27.34 1.97 -28.69
N LYS A 499 28.36 1.35 -28.08
CA LYS A 499 28.22 0.49 -26.88
C LYS A 499 28.98 1.04 -25.67
N LYS A 500 28.47 0.74 -24.48
CA LYS A 500 29.19 0.84 -23.20
C LYS A 500 30.25 -0.26 -23.11
N SER A 501 31.27 -0.06 -22.28
CA SER A 501 32.29 -1.07 -21.94
C SER A 501 31.71 -2.37 -21.35
N SER A 502 30.50 -2.32 -20.78
CA SER A 502 29.73 -3.50 -20.33
C SER A 502 29.01 -4.27 -21.45
N GLY A 503 29.21 -3.90 -22.72
CA GLY A 503 28.56 -4.51 -23.89
C GLY A 503 27.12 -4.04 -24.17
N VAL A 504 26.52 -3.28 -23.25
CA VAL A 504 25.18 -2.70 -23.40
C VAL A 504 25.21 -1.55 -24.41
N LEU A 505 24.31 -1.57 -25.39
CA LEU A 505 24.14 -0.46 -26.34
C LEU A 505 23.70 0.82 -25.61
N TYR A 506 24.26 1.97 -25.98
CA TYR A 506 23.63 3.25 -25.62
C TYR A 506 22.27 3.35 -26.31
N SER A 507 21.24 3.88 -25.64
CA SER A 507 20.01 4.19 -26.36
C SER A 507 20.29 5.32 -27.36
N ALA A 508 19.58 5.33 -28.49
CA ALA A 508 19.76 6.36 -29.52
C ALA A 508 19.30 7.77 -29.10
N GLU A 509 18.99 7.97 -27.80
CA GLU A 509 18.62 9.24 -27.17
C GLU A 509 19.72 9.74 -26.23
N GLN A 510 20.71 8.90 -25.91
CA GLN A 510 21.83 9.22 -25.00
C GLN A 510 23.04 9.82 -25.74
N VAL A 511 23.16 9.64 -27.06
CA VAL A 511 24.29 10.11 -27.87
C VAL A 511 23.80 11.09 -28.93
N ASN A 512 24.18 12.35 -28.80
CA ASN A 512 23.93 13.40 -29.79
C ASN A 512 25.14 13.50 -30.74
N LEU A 513 25.01 12.94 -31.94
CA LEU A 513 25.98 13.17 -33.01
C LEU A 513 25.91 14.63 -33.45
N LYS A 514 27.08 15.24 -33.63
CA LYS A 514 27.23 16.63 -34.10
C LYS A 514 27.84 16.67 -35.48
N LYS A 515 29.05 16.13 -35.64
CA LYS A 515 29.81 16.24 -36.90
C LYS A 515 30.66 15.01 -37.15
N ILE A 516 30.90 14.74 -38.43
CA ILE A 516 31.94 13.82 -38.90
C ILE A 516 32.88 14.57 -39.85
N SER A 517 34.18 14.42 -39.65
CA SER A 517 35.23 14.98 -40.50
C SER A 517 35.99 13.81 -41.14
N ILE A 518 36.15 13.87 -42.47
CA ILE A 518 36.78 12.82 -43.27
C ILE A 518 37.98 13.43 -43.99
N THR A 519 39.16 12.83 -43.81
CA THR A 519 40.39 13.25 -44.48
C THR A 519 41.16 12.06 -45.08
N ASN A 520 41.85 12.35 -46.20
CA ASN A 520 42.64 11.43 -47.01
C ASN A 520 41.85 10.31 -47.73
N ASN A 521 40.65 10.59 -48.25
CA ASN A 521 39.91 9.66 -49.12
C ASN A 521 39.34 10.37 -50.37
N THR A 522 39.31 9.64 -51.50
CA THR A 522 38.89 10.11 -52.83
C THR A 522 37.49 9.64 -53.23
N SER A 523 36.79 8.83 -52.44
CA SER A 523 35.39 8.47 -52.70
C SER A 523 34.75 7.79 -51.49
N LEU A 524 33.86 8.52 -50.81
CA LEU A 524 33.01 7.99 -49.74
C LEU A 524 31.59 8.56 -49.86
N THR A 525 30.61 7.73 -49.51
CA THR A 525 29.21 8.15 -49.37
C THR A 525 28.75 7.89 -47.94
N VAL A 526 28.19 8.90 -47.28
CA VAL A 526 27.60 8.80 -45.93
C VAL A 526 26.08 8.74 -46.04
N TYR A 527 25.47 7.78 -45.36
CA TYR A 527 24.02 7.65 -45.23
C TYR A 527 23.60 7.94 -43.79
N GLY A 528 22.69 8.88 -43.57
CA GLY A 528 22.07 9.16 -42.28
C GLY A 528 20.70 8.51 -42.11
N GLY A 529 20.36 8.10 -40.89
CA GLY A 529 19.05 7.54 -40.52
C GLY A 529 18.61 7.87 -39.09
N SER A 530 17.29 7.92 -38.85
CA SER A 530 16.67 8.17 -37.54
C SER A 530 16.37 6.88 -36.76
N SER A 531 16.54 5.72 -37.37
CA SER A 531 16.39 4.40 -36.76
C SER A 531 17.33 3.39 -37.44
N VAL A 532 17.66 2.30 -36.74
CA VAL A 532 18.56 1.26 -37.26
C VAL A 532 17.90 0.58 -38.46
N GLY A 533 18.35 0.92 -39.67
CA GLY A 533 17.86 0.34 -40.94
C GLY A 533 17.20 1.35 -41.90
N GLU A 534 16.85 2.56 -41.46
CA GLU A 534 16.38 3.62 -42.37
C GLU A 534 17.55 4.29 -43.10
N GLN A 535 17.58 4.19 -44.44
CA GLN A 535 18.42 5.04 -45.29
C GLN A 535 17.56 6.21 -45.80
N LYS A 536 17.95 7.46 -45.51
CA LYS A 536 17.13 8.63 -45.91
C LYS A 536 17.85 9.77 -46.62
N THR A 537 19.17 9.86 -46.62
CA THR A 537 19.88 10.88 -47.40
C THR A 537 21.27 10.39 -47.82
N GLU A 538 21.58 10.56 -49.11
CA GLU A 538 22.89 10.29 -49.69
C GLU A 538 23.73 11.59 -49.61
N ILE A 539 24.83 11.55 -48.86
CA ILE A 539 25.78 12.66 -48.79
C ILE A 539 27.04 12.23 -49.55
N ASN A 540 27.22 12.80 -50.73
CA ASN A 540 28.38 12.55 -51.60
C ASN A 540 29.47 13.61 -51.38
N GLY A 541 30.71 13.17 -51.19
CA GLY A 541 31.85 14.08 -51.17
C GLY A 541 33.22 13.40 -51.04
N GLU A 542 34.22 14.11 -51.54
CA GLU A 542 35.61 13.95 -51.12
C GLU A 542 35.85 14.72 -49.81
N ASN A 543 37.04 14.54 -49.18
CA ASN A 543 37.52 15.20 -47.95
C ASN A 543 36.70 16.41 -47.46
N GLY A 544 35.99 16.28 -46.33
CA GLY A 544 35.07 17.30 -45.85
C GLY A 544 34.58 17.11 -44.42
N VAL A 545 33.82 18.10 -43.94
CA VAL A 545 33.14 18.08 -42.63
C VAL A 545 31.63 18.11 -42.87
N TYR A 546 30.92 17.14 -42.28
CA TYR A 546 29.48 16.95 -42.48
C TYR A 546 28.74 17.06 -41.14
N ASP A 547 27.62 17.75 -41.14
CA ASP A 547 26.71 17.84 -39.98
C ASP A 547 25.90 16.56 -39.85
N LEU A 548 25.90 15.96 -38.67
CA LEU A 548 25.13 14.76 -38.32
C LEU A 548 24.03 15.03 -37.28
N THR A 549 23.78 16.31 -36.95
CA THR A 549 22.79 16.71 -35.95
C THR A 549 21.40 16.19 -36.32
N GLY A 550 20.80 15.38 -35.44
CA GLY A 550 19.48 14.76 -35.63
C GLY A 550 19.50 13.36 -36.24
N TYR A 551 20.64 12.87 -36.74
CA TYR A 551 20.80 11.48 -37.18
C TYR A 551 21.21 10.59 -36.01
N LYS A 552 20.58 9.41 -35.91
CA LYS A 552 20.79 8.43 -34.82
C LYS A 552 21.75 7.30 -35.21
N THR A 553 21.87 7.02 -36.51
CA THR A 553 22.81 6.06 -37.08
C THR A 553 23.36 6.58 -38.40
N PHE A 554 24.59 6.18 -38.75
CA PHE A 554 25.14 6.42 -40.07
C PHE A 554 25.93 5.23 -40.62
N VAL A 555 26.00 5.15 -41.96
CA VAL A 555 26.73 4.13 -42.72
C VAL A 555 27.72 4.82 -43.65
N ILE A 556 28.93 4.29 -43.74
CA ILE A 556 29.97 4.75 -44.68
C ILE A 556 30.18 3.68 -45.76
N LYS A 557 30.17 4.09 -47.03
CA LYS A 557 30.50 3.25 -48.19
C LYS A 557 31.66 3.81 -49.00
N ASN A 558 32.47 2.93 -49.60
CA ASN A 558 33.52 3.25 -50.57
C ASN A 558 33.07 2.81 -51.97
N ASN A 559 33.09 3.72 -52.95
CA ASN A 559 32.51 3.45 -54.27
C ASN A 559 33.54 3.00 -55.34
N THR A 560 34.81 2.75 -54.97
CA THR A 560 35.91 2.49 -55.94
C THR A 560 36.33 1.03 -56.10
N GLY A 561 35.77 0.10 -55.32
CA GLY A 561 36.05 -1.34 -55.43
C GLY A 561 37.50 -1.78 -55.15
N SER A 562 38.37 -0.84 -54.76
CA SER A 562 39.82 -1.04 -54.62
C SER A 562 40.31 -0.59 -53.25
N VAL A 563 41.02 -1.45 -52.53
CA VAL A 563 41.56 -1.14 -51.20
C VAL A 563 42.84 -0.31 -51.34
N GLN A 564 42.75 1.01 -51.24
CA GLN A 564 43.91 1.90 -51.16
C GLN A 564 43.70 3.05 -50.17
N LYS A 565 44.72 3.26 -49.32
CA LYS A 565 44.92 4.29 -48.29
C LYS A 565 44.04 4.26 -47.04
N THR A 566 44.72 4.46 -45.90
CA THR A 566 44.15 4.69 -44.56
C THR A 566 43.40 6.02 -44.55
N SER A 567 42.08 5.96 -44.36
CA SER A 567 41.26 7.15 -44.10
C SER A 567 41.37 7.56 -42.63
N GLN A 568 41.39 8.85 -42.36
CA GLN A 568 41.26 9.38 -41.01
C GLN A 568 39.85 9.94 -40.85
N ILE A 569 39.15 9.47 -39.80
CA ILE A 569 37.77 9.85 -39.51
C ILE A 569 37.73 10.42 -38.10
N SER A 570 37.32 11.67 -37.96
CA SER A 570 37.05 12.28 -36.65
C SER A 570 35.55 12.44 -36.44
N ILE A 571 35.06 12.07 -35.26
CA ILE A 571 33.64 12.13 -34.90
C ILE A 571 33.49 13.04 -33.68
N THR A 572 32.66 14.07 -33.81
CA THR A 572 32.25 14.95 -32.71
C THR A 572 30.86 14.57 -32.24
N TYR A 573 30.72 14.33 -30.94
CA TYR A 573 29.50 13.89 -30.28
C TYR A 573 29.40 14.47 -28.86
N SER A 574 28.19 14.72 -28.39
CA SER A 574 27.89 14.98 -26.97
C SER A 574 27.01 13.87 -26.43
N PHE A 575 27.09 13.59 -25.13
CA PHE A 575 26.08 12.77 -24.47
C PHE A 575 24.97 13.65 -23.90
N GLY A 576 23.75 13.11 -23.85
CA GLY A 576 22.79 13.54 -22.81
C GLY A 576 23.30 13.07 -21.45
N ALA A 577 22.94 13.77 -20.36
CA ALA A 577 23.55 13.58 -19.04
C ALA A 577 23.68 12.09 -18.62
N GLY A 578 24.92 11.64 -18.34
CA GLY A 578 25.21 10.30 -17.79
C GLY A 578 26.36 9.51 -18.42
N SER A 579 27.54 10.11 -18.67
CA SER A 579 28.62 9.46 -19.46
C SER A 579 30.08 9.71 -19.04
N GLU A 580 30.35 10.29 -17.87
CA GLU A 580 31.69 10.24 -17.26
C GLU A 580 31.62 9.42 -15.97
N GLU A 581 32.74 8.86 -15.51
CA GLU A 581 32.78 8.19 -14.20
C GLU A 581 32.37 9.19 -13.13
N GLU A 582 31.24 8.89 -12.49
CA GLU A 582 30.66 9.80 -11.52
C GLU A 582 31.56 9.96 -10.29
N ILE A 583 32.18 11.14 -10.17
CA ILE A 583 32.66 11.65 -8.90
C ILE A 583 31.56 11.49 -7.86
N ASP A 584 31.91 10.94 -6.71
CA ASP A 584 30.97 10.69 -5.63
C ASP A 584 30.28 12.01 -5.25
N LYS A 585 28.94 12.03 -5.33
CA LYS A 585 28.12 13.18 -4.98
C LYS A 585 27.06 12.74 -4.00
N ILE A 586 26.91 13.51 -2.94
CA ILE A 586 25.79 13.40 -2.01
C ILE A 586 25.42 14.77 -1.45
N SER A 587 24.13 15.05 -1.38
CA SER A 587 23.56 16.17 -0.64
C SER A 587 22.41 15.69 0.24
N LEU A 588 22.08 16.44 1.29
CA LEU A 588 20.92 16.19 2.13
C LEU A 588 19.90 17.32 1.96
N ASN A 589 18.61 16.98 2.04
CA ASN A 589 17.53 17.96 2.09
C ASN A 589 17.60 18.93 3.29
N LEU A 590 18.31 18.56 4.37
CA LEU A 590 18.51 19.38 5.56
C LEU A 590 19.96 19.28 6.05
N ASN A 591 20.52 20.41 6.48
CA ASN A 591 21.83 20.49 7.15
C ASN A 591 21.71 20.60 8.69
N SER A 592 20.52 20.92 9.20
CA SER A 592 20.17 20.92 10.63
C SER A 592 18.66 20.87 10.83
N VAL A 593 18.22 20.37 11.99
CA VAL A 593 16.81 20.34 12.41
C VAL A 593 16.68 20.25 13.94
N SER A 594 15.67 20.92 14.51
CA SER A 594 15.20 20.68 15.88
C SER A 594 13.97 19.76 15.86
N LEU A 595 13.95 18.76 16.74
CA LEU A 595 12.92 17.74 16.89
C LEU A 595 12.55 17.60 18.37
N THR A 596 11.37 17.07 18.68
CA THR A 596 10.96 16.67 20.03
C THR A 596 11.23 15.17 20.24
N VAL A 597 11.50 14.72 21.47
CA VAL A 597 11.58 13.27 21.78
C VAL A 597 10.33 12.54 21.28
N GLY A 598 10.53 11.54 20.43
CA GLY A 598 9.48 10.76 19.78
C GLY A 598 9.23 11.12 18.31
N ASP A 599 9.66 12.31 17.86
CA ASP A 599 9.48 12.76 16.47
C ASP A 599 10.32 11.92 15.49
N GLU A 600 9.79 11.76 14.28
CA GLU A 600 10.49 11.14 13.15
C GLU A 600 10.53 12.09 11.95
N ILE A 601 11.69 12.17 11.28
CA ILE A 601 11.87 12.96 10.06
C ILE A 601 12.66 12.16 9.03
N LEU A 602 12.26 12.25 7.76
CA LEU A 602 12.99 11.66 6.65
C LEU A 602 14.05 12.66 6.12
N LEU A 603 15.32 12.36 6.39
CA LEU A 603 16.41 12.93 5.63
C LEU A 603 16.49 12.24 4.28
N LYS A 604 16.31 13.02 3.21
CA LYS A 604 16.46 12.55 1.83
C LYS A 604 17.88 12.88 1.39
N ALA A 605 18.63 11.84 1.04
CA ALA A 605 19.91 11.99 0.37
C ALA A 605 19.69 11.93 -1.15
N GLU A 606 20.12 12.97 -1.86
CA GLU A 606 20.33 12.89 -3.30
C GLU A 606 21.77 12.47 -3.52
N ALA A 607 21.98 11.26 -4.05
CA ALA A 607 23.29 10.71 -4.29
C ALA A 607 23.32 9.88 -5.58
N ASN A 608 24.51 9.74 -6.15
CA ASN A 608 24.75 8.93 -7.34
C ASN A 608 25.23 7.50 -7.05
N LYS A 609 25.43 7.15 -5.78
CA LYS A 609 25.69 5.79 -5.31
C LYS A 609 24.82 5.47 -4.11
N GLU A 610 24.78 4.20 -3.74
CA GLU A 610 24.07 3.72 -2.56
C GLU A 610 24.50 4.51 -1.30
N VAL A 611 23.51 4.96 -0.53
CA VAL A 611 23.73 5.84 0.62
C VAL A 611 23.75 5.03 1.91
N THR A 612 24.90 5.04 2.57
CA THR A 612 25.06 4.55 3.94
C THR A 612 24.81 5.68 4.94
N TRP A 613 24.17 5.35 6.07
CA TRP A 613 23.77 6.31 7.09
C TRP A 613 24.40 5.98 8.44
N SER A 614 24.74 7.01 9.20
CA SER A 614 25.29 6.86 10.56
C SER A 614 24.85 8.03 11.45
N SER A 615 24.77 7.79 12.75
CA SER A 615 24.56 8.83 13.76
C SER A 615 25.78 8.88 14.68
N SER A 616 26.26 10.09 14.96
CA SER A 616 27.30 10.35 15.97
C SER A 616 26.82 10.06 17.41
N ASN A 617 25.51 10.07 17.66
CA ASN A 617 24.93 9.61 18.91
C ASN A 617 23.56 8.93 18.66
N PRO A 618 23.56 7.61 18.36
CA PRO A 618 22.34 6.86 18.08
C PRO A 618 21.31 6.86 19.21
N ASN A 619 21.73 7.11 20.46
CA ASN A 619 20.83 7.17 21.62
C ASN A 619 20.07 8.51 21.73
N VAL A 620 20.57 9.58 21.10
CA VAL A 620 19.87 10.88 21.00
C VAL A 620 19.03 10.91 19.75
N ALA A 621 19.62 10.59 18.59
CA ALA A 621 18.88 10.42 17.33
C ALA A 621 19.42 9.22 16.56
N SER A 622 18.60 8.19 16.36
CA SER A 622 18.93 7.03 15.53
C SER A 622 18.55 7.30 14.08
N VAL A 623 19.33 6.81 13.12
CA VAL A 623 19.00 6.89 11.69
C VAL A 623 18.94 5.49 11.07
N ASN A 624 17.93 5.24 10.24
CA ASN A 624 17.83 4.03 9.42
C ASN A 624 17.29 4.40 8.02
N PHE A 625 18.06 4.13 6.96
CA PHE A 625 17.74 4.52 5.58
C PHE A 625 17.25 5.98 5.41
N GLY A 626 17.87 6.91 6.14
CA GLY A 626 17.51 8.34 6.13
C GLY A 626 16.37 8.73 7.08
N THR A 627 15.57 7.79 7.56
CA THR A 627 14.58 8.06 8.62
C THR A 627 15.31 8.26 9.94
N VAL A 628 15.24 9.48 10.47
CA VAL A 628 15.82 9.87 11.76
C VAL A 628 14.72 9.90 12.81
N LYS A 629 14.93 9.19 13.92
CA LYS A 629 14.03 9.16 15.07
C LYS A 629 14.71 9.83 16.27
N ALA A 630 14.04 10.83 16.84
CA ALA A 630 14.46 11.50 18.06
C ALA A 630 14.15 10.63 19.28
N LEU A 631 15.18 10.20 20.02
CA LEU A 631 15.06 9.23 21.12
C LEU A 631 15.22 9.86 22.50
N ASN A 632 16.20 10.75 22.67
CA ASN A 632 16.50 11.41 23.95
C ASN A 632 16.96 12.85 23.70
N GLU A 633 16.75 13.72 24.69
CA GLU A 633 17.20 15.11 24.68
C GLU A 633 18.72 15.20 24.44
N GLY A 634 19.15 16.12 23.57
CA GLY A 634 20.57 16.32 23.25
C GLY A 634 20.83 16.74 21.81
N LYS A 635 22.06 16.54 21.33
CA LYS A 635 22.44 16.77 19.93
C LYS A 635 23.12 15.55 19.32
N ALA A 636 22.84 15.31 18.04
CA ALA A 636 23.45 14.25 17.24
C ALA A 636 23.58 14.70 15.79
N THR A 637 24.78 14.61 15.21
CA THR A 637 24.97 14.74 13.76
C THR A 637 24.69 13.41 13.07
N ILE A 638 23.82 13.43 12.06
CA ILE A 638 23.58 12.34 11.13
C ILE A 638 24.45 12.55 9.90
N THR A 639 25.19 11.52 9.49
CA THR A 639 26.06 11.53 8.32
C THR A 639 25.55 10.53 7.30
N ALA A 640 25.29 11.01 6.09
CA ALA A 640 25.01 10.21 4.91
C ALA A 640 26.27 10.15 4.04
N LYS A 641 26.60 8.97 3.52
CA LYS A 641 27.81 8.70 2.73
C LYS A 641 27.50 7.88 1.49
N ALA A 642 27.90 8.38 0.33
CA ALA A 642 27.85 7.68 -0.96
C ALA A 642 29.25 7.65 -1.56
N GLY A 643 29.81 6.46 -1.74
CA GLY A 643 31.24 6.31 -2.09
C GLY A 643 32.14 7.02 -1.09
N ASN A 644 32.97 7.95 -1.57
CA ASN A 644 33.84 8.81 -0.75
C ASN A 644 33.19 10.13 -0.29
N ALA A 645 32.07 10.54 -0.87
CA ALA A 645 31.42 11.80 -0.53
C ALA A 645 30.50 11.65 0.69
N THR A 646 30.42 12.71 1.51
CA THR A 646 29.61 12.76 2.73
C THR A 646 28.82 14.05 2.84
N ALA A 647 27.57 13.95 3.28
CA ALA A 647 26.73 15.08 3.66
C ALA A 647 26.22 14.87 5.10
N THR A 648 26.04 15.95 5.85
CA THR A 648 25.72 15.88 7.29
C THR A 648 24.52 16.76 7.66
N CYS A 649 23.73 16.30 8.62
CA CYS A 649 22.61 17.03 9.22
C CYS A 649 22.74 17.03 10.74
N THR A 650 22.69 18.20 11.37
CA THR A 650 22.74 18.32 12.84
C THR A 650 21.34 18.27 13.45
N ILE A 651 21.03 17.21 14.19
CA ILE A 651 19.78 17.05 14.95
C ILE A 651 19.96 17.65 16.34
N THR A 652 19.03 18.52 16.75
CA THR A 652 18.83 18.90 18.14
C THR A 652 17.52 18.28 18.61
N VAL A 653 17.54 17.54 19.71
CA VAL A 653 16.34 16.92 20.29
C VAL A 653 15.99 17.64 21.58
N GLU A 654 14.79 18.21 21.60
CA GLU A 654 14.17 18.90 22.73
C GLU A 654 13.22 17.96 23.49
N LYS A 655 13.02 18.25 24.78
CA LYS A 655 12.24 17.39 25.67
C LYS A 655 10.74 17.45 25.34
N LYS A 656 10.12 16.28 25.19
CA LYS A 656 8.65 16.17 25.05
C LYS A 656 7.95 16.65 26.31
N VAL A 657 7.08 17.64 26.17
CA VAL A 657 6.12 18.05 27.20
C VAL A 657 4.81 17.31 26.92
N GLU A 658 4.50 16.30 27.71
CA GLU A 658 3.22 15.59 27.58
C GLU A 658 2.08 16.38 28.22
N GLN A 659 1.00 16.59 27.48
CA GLN A 659 -0.24 17.14 28.03
C GLN A 659 -1.05 16.03 28.70
N LYS A 660 -1.31 16.22 29.99
CA LYS A 660 -2.21 15.41 30.83
C LYS A 660 -3.65 15.51 30.29
N ALA A 661 -4.37 14.40 30.15
CA ALA A 661 -5.77 14.36 29.66
C ALA A 661 -6.68 13.60 30.64
N LEU A 662 -7.95 14.03 30.76
CA LEU A 662 -8.91 13.48 31.73
C LEU A 662 -9.50 12.13 31.26
N ILE A 663 -9.19 11.05 31.98
CA ILE A 663 -9.69 9.69 31.69
C ILE A 663 -11.03 9.42 32.36
N SER A 664 -11.14 9.65 33.67
CA SER A 664 -12.32 9.32 34.46
C SER A 664 -12.55 10.30 35.61
N LEU A 665 -13.78 10.30 36.11
CA LEU A 665 -14.18 10.92 37.37
C LEU A 665 -14.78 9.81 38.23
N THR A 666 -14.36 9.75 39.49
CA THR A 666 -14.81 8.78 40.49
C THR A 666 -15.14 9.50 41.79
N TYR A 667 -15.76 8.81 42.74
CA TYR A 667 -16.06 9.37 44.06
C TYR A 667 -15.77 8.37 45.19
N GLU A 668 -15.43 8.92 46.35
CA GLU A 668 -15.33 8.23 47.64
C GLU A 668 -16.42 8.76 48.58
N GLY A 669 -16.89 7.92 49.50
CA GLY A 669 -17.92 8.28 50.49
C GLY A 669 -19.36 8.02 50.00
N LYS A 670 -20.32 8.72 50.59
CA LYS A 670 -21.76 8.61 50.29
C LYS A 670 -22.44 9.95 50.56
N LEU A 671 -23.40 10.34 49.72
CA LEU A 671 -24.29 11.47 50.01
C LEU A 671 -24.92 11.33 51.40
N THR A 672 -24.73 12.34 52.23
CA THR A 672 -25.37 12.43 53.55
C THR A 672 -26.85 12.80 53.46
N LYS A 673 -27.25 13.47 52.37
CA LYS A 673 -28.63 13.87 52.09
C LYS A 673 -29.08 13.40 50.70
N THR A 674 -30.11 12.55 50.69
CA THR A 674 -30.73 12.00 49.47
C THR A 674 -32.21 12.35 49.33
N GLU A 675 -32.80 13.04 50.32
CA GLU A 675 -34.18 13.56 50.26
C GLU A 675 -34.15 15.08 50.40
N TYR A 676 -34.86 15.79 49.53
CA TYR A 676 -34.85 17.25 49.41
C TYR A 676 -36.27 17.81 49.35
N LYS A 677 -36.46 19.05 49.77
CA LYS A 677 -37.73 19.76 49.57
C LYS A 677 -37.75 20.46 48.20
N VAL A 678 -38.94 20.66 47.62
CA VAL A 678 -39.09 21.47 46.38
C VAL A 678 -38.46 22.84 46.58
N GLY A 679 -37.60 23.24 45.64
CA GLY A 679 -36.84 24.50 45.69
C GLY A 679 -35.55 24.46 46.52
N GLU A 680 -35.23 23.35 47.19
CA GLU A 680 -34.02 23.23 48.00
C GLU A 680 -32.75 23.05 47.14
N THR A 681 -31.63 23.60 47.61
CA THR A 681 -30.32 23.49 46.98
C THR A 681 -29.70 22.11 47.25
N VAL A 682 -29.12 21.50 46.21
CA VAL A 682 -28.36 20.25 46.31
C VAL A 682 -27.14 20.41 47.23
N SER A 683 -26.94 19.47 48.15
CA SER A 683 -25.68 19.31 48.88
C SER A 683 -24.92 18.07 48.37
N LEU A 684 -23.59 18.19 48.29
CA LEU A 684 -22.67 17.09 48.00
C LEU A 684 -21.93 16.59 49.25
N ASP A 685 -22.37 17.01 50.44
CA ASP A 685 -21.70 16.69 51.72
C ASP A 685 -21.59 15.17 51.94
N GLY A 686 -20.38 14.73 52.27
CA GLY A 686 -20.02 13.32 52.43
C GLY A 686 -19.47 12.63 51.16
N LEU A 687 -19.38 13.34 50.04
CA LEU A 687 -18.67 12.90 48.84
C LEU A 687 -17.32 13.61 48.68
N LYS A 688 -16.35 12.86 48.15
CA LYS A 688 -15.06 13.38 47.67
C LYS A 688 -14.84 12.89 46.24
N PHE A 689 -14.55 13.79 45.32
CA PHE A 689 -14.42 13.49 43.89
C PHE A 689 -12.97 13.41 43.45
N ILE A 690 -12.61 12.32 42.76
CA ILE A 690 -11.25 12.06 42.28
C ILE A 690 -11.27 11.96 40.76
N ALA A 691 -10.52 12.85 40.10
CA ALA A 691 -10.27 12.80 38.67
C ALA A 691 -8.98 12.00 38.39
N SER A 692 -9.03 11.09 37.42
CA SER A 692 -7.87 10.30 36.98
C SER A 692 -7.49 10.67 35.54
N TYR A 693 -6.19 10.68 35.26
CA TYR A 693 -5.64 11.24 34.02
C TYR A 693 -4.66 10.30 33.30
N SER A 694 -4.34 10.64 32.05
CA SER A 694 -3.51 9.83 31.14
C SER A 694 -2.06 9.62 31.57
N ASP A 695 -1.56 10.41 32.51
CA ASP A 695 -0.25 10.25 33.14
C ASP A 695 -0.28 9.32 34.37
N ASN A 696 -1.43 8.70 34.65
CA ASN A 696 -1.76 7.91 35.86
C ASN A 696 -1.74 8.73 37.16
N THR A 697 -1.74 10.06 37.08
CA THR A 697 -1.98 10.89 38.27
C THR A 697 -3.47 10.96 38.59
N ASN A 698 -3.76 11.19 39.88
CA ASN A 698 -5.10 11.45 40.39
C ASN A 698 -5.13 12.82 41.09
N GLU A 699 -6.24 13.54 41.00
CA GLU A 699 -6.44 14.83 41.65
C GLU A 699 -7.77 14.84 42.43
N ASP A 700 -7.76 15.40 43.64
CA ASP A 700 -8.98 15.73 44.37
C ASP A 700 -9.61 16.97 43.72
N VAL A 701 -10.75 16.76 43.09
CA VAL A 701 -11.49 17.78 42.33
C VAL A 701 -12.81 18.15 43.02
N THR A 702 -13.00 17.77 44.29
CA THR A 702 -14.24 17.99 45.06
C THR A 702 -14.72 19.44 45.02
N ASN A 703 -13.80 20.41 45.11
CA ASN A 703 -14.10 21.85 45.05
C ASN A 703 -14.17 22.42 43.62
N LYS A 704 -14.11 21.56 42.59
CA LYS A 704 -14.07 21.93 41.16
C LYS A 704 -15.19 21.27 40.33
N VAL A 705 -16.03 20.43 40.94
CA VAL A 705 -17.18 19.83 40.26
C VAL A 705 -18.36 20.81 40.17
N THR A 706 -19.25 20.58 39.21
CA THR A 706 -20.49 21.34 39.02
C THR A 706 -21.70 20.41 39.01
N VAL A 707 -22.81 20.82 39.63
CA VAL A 707 -24.08 20.09 39.58
C VAL A 707 -24.93 20.60 38.42
N ASN A 708 -25.60 19.71 37.70
CA ASN A 708 -26.46 20.04 36.56
C ASN A 708 -27.70 20.89 36.91
N LYS A 709 -28.17 20.84 38.16
CA LYS A 709 -29.33 21.57 38.67
C LYS A 709 -29.04 22.16 40.06
N THR A 710 -29.37 23.42 40.24
CA THR A 710 -29.22 24.17 41.51
C THR A 710 -30.52 24.28 42.31
N THR A 711 -31.66 23.96 41.70
CA THR A 711 -33.00 24.04 42.29
C THR A 711 -33.80 22.83 41.83
N LEU A 712 -34.43 22.12 42.77
CA LEU A 712 -35.07 20.83 42.53
C LEU A 712 -36.61 20.92 42.44
N SER A 713 -37.21 20.11 41.57
CA SER A 713 -38.67 19.93 41.44
C SER A 713 -39.11 18.49 41.81
N LEU A 714 -40.42 18.25 41.95
CA LEU A 714 -40.97 16.91 42.26
C LEU A 714 -40.67 15.84 41.21
N ASP A 715 -40.35 16.24 39.97
CA ASP A 715 -40.02 15.32 38.88
C ASP A 715 -38.55 14.87 38.90
N ASP A 716 -37.71 15.52 39.71
CA ASP A 716 -36.28 15.23 39.82
C ASP A 716 -36.04 13.98 40.68
N LYS A 717 -35.52 12.94 40.03
CA LYS A 717 -35.17 11.64 40.65
C LYS A 717 -33.67 11.41 40.76
N SER A 718 -32.87 12.25 40.10
CA SER A 718 -31.41 12.19 40.16
C SER A 718 -30.77 13.56 39.91
N ILE A 719 -29.54 13.70 40.38
CA ILE A 719 -28.65 14.85 40.14
C ILE A 719 -27.40 14.36 39.42
N SER A 720 -26.86 15.19 38.52
CA SER A 720 -25.63 14.88 37.78
C SER A 720 -24.52 15.81 38.23
N VAL A 721 -23.40 15.26 38.69
CA VAL A 721 -22.19 15.98 39.08
C VAL A 721 -21.14 15.81 38.00
N SER A 722 -20.59 16.90 37.48
CA SER A 722 -19.63 16.89 36.38
C SER A 722 -18.31 17.59 36.71
N TYR A 723 -17.23 17.13 36.09
CA TYR A 723 -15.92 17.80 36.11
C TYR A 723 -15.43 17.97 34.67
N LYS A 724 -14.88 19.14 34.35
CA LYS A 724 -14.35 19.47 33.03
C LYS A 724 -12.88 19.89 33.12
N TYR A 725 -12.04 19.30 32.29
CA TYR A 725 -10.61 19.60 32.18
C TYR A 725 -10.19 19.56 30.70
N GLU A 726 -9.53 20.61 30.23
CA GLU A 726 -9.05 20.77 28.84
C GLU A 726 -10.09 20.35 27.78
N GLY A 727 -11.33 20.82 27.94
CA GLY A 727 -12.44 20.55 27.02
C GLY A 727 -13.22 19.25 27.28
N ILE A 728 -12.61 18.25 27.93
CA ILE A 728 -13.24 16.95 28.23
C ILE A 728 -14.07 17.05 29.51
N THR A 729 -15.34 16.64 29.46
CA THR A 729 -16.24 16.55 30.62
C THR A 729 -16.48 15.08 31.01
N LYS A 730 -16.50 14.79 32.30
CA LYS A 730 -16.95 13.51 32.88
C LYS A 730 -18.05 13.77 33.90
N THR A 731 -19.04 12.89 33.97
CA THR A 731 -20.27 13.06 34.76
C THR A 731 -20.56 11.81 35.58
N LEU A 732 -21.11 12.00 36.77
CA LEU A 732 -21.60 10.97 37.69
C LEU A 732 -23.02 11.33 38.12
N ASP A 733 -23.93 10.35 38.07
CA ASP A 733 -25.32 10.54 38.47
C ASP A 733 -25.59 9.92 39.86
N PHE A 734 -26.43 10.59 40.65
CA PHE A 734 -26.83 10.15 41.98
C PHE A 734 -28.35 10.26 42.14
N ASP A 735 -28.99 9.20 42.63
CA ASP A 735 -30.44 9.19 42.87
C ASP A 735 -30.81 10.03 44.10
N ILE A 736 -31.92 10.77 43.98
CA ILE A 736 -32.51 11.58 45.05
C ILE A 736 -34.04 11.49 45.04
N THR A 737 -34.66 11.88 46.15
CA THR A 737 -36.12 12.04 46.29
C THR A 737 -36.45 13.50 46.58
N VAL A 738 -37.47 14.06 45.92
CA VAL A 738 -37.94 15.43 46.19
C VAL A 738 -39.37 15.41 46.73
N ILE A 739 -39.60 16.07 47.87
CA ILE A 739 -40.88 16.09 48.59
C ILE A 739 -41.49 17.49 48.67
N ASN A 740 -42.81 17.56 48.74
CA ASN A 740 -43.54 18.81 48.95
C ASN A 740 -43.38 19.36 50.37
N ASN A 741 -43.44 20.68 50.51
CA ASN A 741 -43.51 21.35 51.81
C ASN A 741 -44.90 21.12 52.43
N GLY A 742 -45.02 20.09 53.26
CA GLY A 742 -46.24 19.83 54.05
C GLY A 742 -46.49 20.93 55.09
N SER A 743 -47.69 21.49 55.07
CA SER A 743 -48.24 22.31 56.16
C SER A 743 -48.53 21.46 57.40
N GLU A 744 -48.20 21.96 58.58
CA GLU A 744 -48.53 21.31 59.86
C GLU A 744 -50.05 21.21 60.09
N PRO A 745 -50.52 20.22 60.89
CA PRO A 745 -51.94 19.92 61.03
C PRO A 745 -52.69 20.91 61.92
N VAL A 746 -53.87 21.33 61.46
CA VAL A 746 -54.86 22.05 62.29
C VAL A 746 -55.64 21.04 63.14
N PRO A 747 -55.82 21.25 64.45
CA PRO A 747 -56.58 20.33 65.31
C PRO A 747 -58.10 20.39 65.03
N PRO A 748 -58.85 19.33 65.37
CA PRO A 748 -60.26 19.22 65.01
C PRO A 748 -61.15 20.07 65.92
N SER A 749 -62.25 20.57 65.35
CA SER A 749 -63.47 20.92 66.07
C SER A 749 -64.66 20.21 65.43
N ASP A 750 -65.54 19.68 66.27
CA ASP A 750 -66.84 19.08 65.95
C ASP A 750 -67.61 19.91 64.88
N ASP A 751 -68.48 19.33 64.05
CA ASP A 751 -69.55 18.46 64.52
C ASP A 751 -70.14 17.49 63.46
N ASN A 752 -70.98 16.61 63.98
CA ASN A 752 -71.54 15.40 63.41
C ASN A 752 -72.75 15.67 62.49
N LYS A 753 -72.84 15.03 61.31
CA LYS A 753 -73.99 14.19 60.86
C LYS A 753 -73.99 13.79 59.38
N ASP A 754 -74.49 12.57 59.16
CA ASP A 754 -75.33 12.06 58.05
C ASP A 754 -74.96 12.40 56.58
N ASN A 755 -75.05 11.53 55.56
CA ASN A 755 -75.40 10.13 55.32
C ASN A 755 -75.50 10.01 53.75
N THR A 756 -75.50 8.79 53.21
CA THR A 756 -75.98 8.37 51.87
C THR A 756 -75.14 8.56 50.58
N GLY A 757 -75.11 7.48 49.76
CA GLY A 757 -75.09 7.49 48.28
C GLY A 757 -73.74 7.68 47.57
N CYS A 758 -72.87 6.68 47.30
CA CYS A 758 -73.04 5.35 46.69
C CYS A 758 -73.25 5.31 45.15
N LYS A 759 -72.50 4.41 44.49
CA LYS A 759 -72.40 4.06 43.03
C LYS A 759 -71.39 4.89 42.21
N GLY A 760 -70.52 4.30 41.37
CA GLY A 760 -70.23 2.88 41.07
C GLY A 760 -68.98 2.79 40.16
N ASN A 761 -68.13 1.75 40.28
CA ASN A 761 -68.13 0.52 39.46
C ASN A 761 -67.92 0.77 37.93
N ILE A 762 -67.03 0.09 37.18
CA ILE A 762 -66.36 -1.21 37.38
C ILE A 762 -65.01 -1.33 36.60
N ALA A 763 -64.13 -2.20 37.11
CA ALA A 763 -62.93 -2.84 36.54
C ALA A 763 -63.06 -3.32 35.04
N THR A 764 -62.01 -3.60 34.25
CA THR A 764 -60.84 -4.53 34.39
C THR A 764 -59.80 -4.19 33.27
N THR A 765 -58.65 -4.85 32.98
CA THR A 765 -58.07 -6.18 33.32
C THR A 765 -56.52 -6.21 33.26
N SER A 766 -55.97 -7.30 33.81
CA SER A 766 -54.64 -7.97 33.78
C SER A 766 -53.79 -8.07 32.49
N ILE A 767 -52.53 -8.59 32.42
CA ILE A 767 -51.34 -8.94 33.30
C ILE A 767 -50.17 -9.33 32.32
N ILE A 768 -48.91 -9.46 32.79
CA ILE A 768 -47.73 -10.27 32.29
C ILE A 768 -46.45 -9.39 32.16
N LEU A 769 -45.20 -9.78 32.49
CA LEU A 769 -44.61 -10.72 33.48
C LEU A 769 -43.05 -10.54 33.51
N SER A 770 -42.41 -10.69 34.68
CA SER A 770 -41.06 -11.24 34.95
C SER A 770 -39.72 -10.65 34.40
N ILE A 771 -38.86 -10.31 35.39
CA ILE A 771 -37.45 -10.79 35.62
C ILE A 771 -36.23 -9.94 35.15
N VAL A 772 -35.22 -9.98 36.04
CA VAL A 772 -33.97 -9.21 36.15
C VAL A 772 -32.75 -10.13 35.99
N SER A 773 -31.60 -9.58 35.57
CA SER A 773 -30.27 -10.20 35.76
C SER A 773 -29.30 -9.23 36.43
N LEU A 774 -28.55 -9.71 37.42
CA LEU A 774 -27.63 -8.95 38.28
C LEU A 774 -26.28 -9.68 38.37
N VAL A 775 -25.15 -8.98 38.29
CA VAL A 775 -23.81 -9.52 38.56
C VAL A 775 -23.03 -8.51 39.41
N GLY A 776 -22.52 -8.93 40.57
CA GLY A 776 -21.83 -8.02 41.50
C GLY A 776 -21.23 -8.68 42.75
N ILE A 777 -20.13 -9.43 42.56
CA ILE A 777 -18.96 -9.57 43.46
C ILE A 777 -19.18 -9.79 44.98
N ILE A 778 -18.67 -10.92 45.51
CA ILE A 778 -17.93 -10.95 46.80
C ILE A 778 -16.69 -11.87 46.66
N LEU A 779 -15.55 -11.38 47.16
CA LEU A 779 -14.30 -12.12 47.39
C LEU A 779 -14.17 -12.45 48.89
N LEU A 780 -13.64 -13.65 49.24
CA LEU A 780 -12.47 -13.84 50.14
C LEU A 780 -12.30 -15.30 50.62
N VAL A 781 -11.06 -15.79 50.49
CA VAL A 781 -10.34 -16.75 51.36
C VAL A 781 -11.00 -18.10 51.73
N SER A 782 -10.43 -19.19 51.21
CA SER A 782 -9.74 -20.16 52.08
C SER A 782 -8.68 -20.99 51.35
N LYS A 783 -7.51 -21.18 52.00
CA LYS A 783 -6.51 -22.18 51.61
C LYS A 783 -6.84 -23.52 52.28
N LYS A 784 -6.93 -24.62 51.52
CA LYS A 784 -6.14 -25.87 51.69
C LYS A 784 -6.82 -27.12 51.07
N LYS A 785 -5.98 -27.91 50.37
CA LYS A 785 -5.91 -29.38 50.29
C LYS A 785 -7.21 -30.20 50.12
N PHE A 786 -7.23 -31.07 49.10
CA PHE A 786 -6.97 -32.53 49.19
C PHE A 786 -6.87 -33.01 47.71
N ALA A 787 -5.70 -33.38 47.18
CA ALA A 787 -5.02 -34.67 47.36
C ALA A 787 -5.82 -35.88 46.85
N LYS A 788 -5.74 -36.14 45.54
CA LYS A 788 -5.27 -37.42 45.00
C LYS A 788 -4.62 -37.23 43.63
#